data_AF-A0A2T4WHD0-F1
#
_entry.id   AF-A0A2T4WHD0-F1
#
_cell.length_a   1.000
_cell.length_b   1.000
_cell.length_c   1.000
_cell.angle_alpha   90.00
_cell.angle_beta   90.00
_cell.angle_gamma   90.00
#
_symmetry.space_group_name_H-M   'P 1'
#
loop_
_entity.id
_entity.type
_entity.pdbx_description
1 polymer ?
#
loop_
_entity_poly.entity_id
_entity_poly.type
_entity_poly.pdbx_seq_one_letter_code
_entity_poly.pdbx_strand_id
1 'polypeptide(L)'
;MKNFLLLIAFCFAMQTSLAQRNIDLYWDASYSMKDRNLQNELVYLSNYFKKYPHTNVNLVMFSNEVILKENFLVKDGNWPELKRELSNTIYDGATSYNILKNSNVDEILLFTDGNENLNELVSPYNIPITIVSTSIYTNTSKLKLVSDLASGSFVYLNNDLRSANQKEKAEQLFKGVDTGYIEGNITGIEGALGNVSIINKNNNEGVASLPNGNYKIKGDNGDYLVYTFLGKKTINISVDKANIINIFMPDIDQNLDEVIVTSKVTEVEAELVNVGNQKVDKKTLGYDVETITEEEISELDTNLAGAAKGQFTSFELPNNTYDRVDISQFLGRGKNMTILLNQYGLVVMDGMPLGQSGSEFGGIRYAQDDIINPDMIESITYLKGLAATNKYGTLGRNGVLLITTKNATAGKATIKKDIVLGTTATYTGNAELISDLPNTPYMNALKASKSIDEAFDTYLVQRKKYGNEASFFLDVYDYFKGWNNDLVSNRILSNIYEVAYDNDVVLKALYYKQQENGDHAAAIKTLEHIVKLKPKDSQAYRNLALAYNYNGQYEEALKWYDNIDKNIGVGNINTLGINKTITNETKNLIALHGDKLNTNGINPKFLKPINYKSRIVFEWNDLDAEFDLNIINPQNRFFTWSHTRAENSQRIAQQKELGYGLEEFYLTSSDIGEWIFNMKYYGTNAKEKSPTYIKITVYKNFGSPDQTKKISVVRLEKTNVEETVSKLVVN
;
A
#
# COMPACT_ATOMS: atom_id res chain seq x y z
N MET A 1 3.18 -26.37 91.12
CA MET A 1 4.59 -26.10 90.78
C MET A 1 4.79 -26.36 89.30
N LYS A 2 5.28 -25.33 88.59
CA LYS A 2 6.10 -25.39 87.37
C LYS A 2 5.59 -26.31 86.24
N ASN A 3 4.86 -25.70 85.28
CA ASN A 3 4.98 -25.90 83.82
C ASN A 3 3.68 -25.58 83.07
N PHE A 4 3.06 -24.43 83.35
CA PHE A 4 1.90 -23.96 82.56
C PHE A 4 1.98 -22.47 82.20
N LEU A 5 3.21 -21.94 82.08
CA LEU A 5 3.45 -20.53 81.81
C LEU A 5 4.52 -20.28 80.73
N LEU A 6 4.77 -21.28 79.87
CA LEU A 6 5.71 -21.17 78.75
C LEU A 6 5.07 -21.46 77.39
N LEU A 7 3.78 -21.18 77.22
CA LEU A 7 3.08 -21.29 75.93
C LEU A 7 2.31 -20.01 75.54
N ILE A 8 2.57 -18.88 76.22
CA ILE A 8 1.97 -17.57 75.92
C ILE A 8 3.08 -16.51 75.89
N ALA A 9 4.10 -16.75 75.08
CA ALA A 9 5.11 -15.76 74.70
C ALA A 9 5.70 -16.05 73.30
N PHE A 10 4.92 -16.73 72.45
CA PHE A 10 5.29 -17.00 71.06
C PHE A 10 4.10 -16.69 70.11
N CYS A 11 3.28 -15.69 70.46
CA CYS A 11 2.11 -15.28 69.68
C CYS A 11 2.14 -13.82 69.20
N PHE A 12 3.25 -13.09 69.30
CA PHE A 12 3.34 -11.73 68.75
C PHE A 12 4.73 -11.41 68.20
N ALA A 13 5.15 -12.16 67.18
CA ALA A 13 6.18 -11.73 66.24
C ALA A 13 6.20 -12.63 64.98
N MET A 14 5.03 -12.99 64.43
CA MET A 14 4.99 -13.18 62.99
C MET A 14 4.86 -11.79 62.40
N GLN A 15 6.01 -11.12 62.23
CA GLN A 15 6.13 -10.19 61.11
C GLN A 15 5.77 -11.02 59.89
N THR A 16 4.55 -10.84 59.38
CA THR A 16 4.23 -11.20 58.02
C THR A 16 5.20 -10.39 57.17
N SER A 17 6.34 -10.95 56.82
CA SER A 17 7.09 -10.44 55.68
C SER A 17 6.14 -10.64 54.51
N LEU A 18 5.40 -9.60 54.14
CA LEU A 18 4.65 -9.60 52.89
C LEU A 18 5.65 -9.99 51.82
N ALA A 19 5.45 -11.16 51.21
CA ALA A 19 6.37 -11.69 50.20
C ALA A 19 6.61 -10.60 49.15
N GLN A 20 7.89 -10.37 48.83
CA GLN A 20 8.26 -9.35 47.86
C GLN A 20 7.61 -9.69 46.52
N ARG A 21 6.78 -8.78 46.02
CA ARG A 21 6.07 -8.95 44.75
C ARG A 21 6.94 -8.44 43.60
N ASN A 22 6.96 -9.13 42.47
CA ASN A 22 7.62 -8.70 41.23
C ASN A 22 6.56 -8.44 40.17
N ILE A 23 6.52 -7.23 39.63
CA ILE A 23 5.55 -6.84 38.60
C ILE A 23 6.23 -6.20 37.40
N ASP A 24 5.62 -6.35 36.24
CA ASP A 24 5.93 -5.50 35.09
C ASP A 24 4.88 -4.38 35.02
N LEU A 25 5.34 -3.14 34.99
CA LEU A 25 4.49 -1.96 34.77
C LEU A 25 4.72 -1.47 33.34
N TYR A 26 3.78 -1.79 32.45
CA TYR A 26 3.77 -1.27 31.09
C TYR A 26 3.04 0.06 31.08
N TRP A 27 3.76 1.11 30.68
CA TRP A 27 3.27 2.47 30.66
C TRP A 27 3.25 3.00 29.23
N ASP A 28 2.05 3.12 28.69
CA ASP A 28 1.83 3.67 27.35
C ASP A 28 2.16 5.16 27.34
N ALA A 29 3.17 5.50 26.53
CA ALA A 29 3.72 6.82 26.28
C ALA A 29 3.53 7.22 24.80
N SER A 30 2.63 6.55 24.08
CA SER A 30 2.14 7.00 22.78
C SER A 30 1.45 8.37 22.88
N TYR A 31 1.31 9.05 21.75
CA TYR A 31 0.69 10.37 21.74
C TYR A 31 -0.80 10.36 22.09
N SER A 32 -1.52 9.26 21.81
CA SER A 32 -2.94 9.14 22.18
C SER A 32 -3.17 9.26 23.70
N MET A 33 -2.14 8.96 24.49
CA MET A 33 -2.15 9.09 25.95
C MET A 33 -1.96 10.51 26.49
N LYS A 34 -1.73 11.53 25.63
CA LYS A 34 -1.43 12.92 26.07
C LYS A 34 -2.51 13.54 26.97
N ASP A 35 -3.76 13.15 26.79
CA ASP A 35 -4.92 13.69 27.51
C ASP A 35 -5.37 12.78 28.68
N ARG A 36 -4.53 11.79 29.08
CA ARG A 36 -4.81 10.88 30.20
C ARG A 36 -4.99 11.64 31.52
N ASN A 37 -5.82 11.09 32.41
CA ASN A 37 -5.92 11.60 33.78
C ASN A 37 -4.81 11.00 34.66
N LEU A 38 -3.60 11.53 34.51
CA LEU A 38 -2.41 11.07 35.23
C LEU A 38 -2.61 11.06 36.76
N GLN A 39 -3.34 12.02 37.31
CA GLN A 39 -3.57 12.08 38.76
C GLN A 39 -4.35 10.87 39.26
N ASN A 40 -5.40 10.44 38.55
CA ASN A 40 -6.18 9.27 38.93
C ASN A 40 -5.33 7.98 38.87
N GLU A 41 -4.46 7.85 37.89
CA GLU A 41 -3.58 6.69 37.73
C GLU A 41 -2.48 6.64 38.79
N LEU A 42 -1.88 7.80 39.14
CA LEU A 42 -0.94 7.88 40.25
C LEU A 42 -1.61 7.61 41.61
N VAL A 43 -2.88 7.99 41.78
CA VAL A 43 -3.68 7.63 42.96
C VAL A 43 -3.95 6.12 43.00
N TYR A 44 -4.28 5.52 41.86
CA TYR A 44 -4.44 4.07 41.74
C TYR A 44 -3.14 3.35 42.14
N LEU A 45 -1.99 3.74 41.60
CA LEU A 45 -0.68 3.18 41.96
C LEU A 45 -0.34 3.41 43.43
N SER A 46 -0.69 4.58 44.00
CA SER A 46 -0.52 4.84 45.43
C SER A 46 -1.31 3.85 46.29
N ASN A 47 -2.54 3.51 45.90
CA ASN A 47 -3.36 2.54 46.62
C ASN A 47 -2.86 1.11 46.41
N TYR A 48 -2.39 0.80 45.19
CA TYR A 48 -1.76 -0.46 44.86
C TYR A 48 -0.51 -0.72 45.74
N PHE A 49 0.41 0.23 45.84
CA PHE A 49 1.63 0.10 46.63
C PHE A 49 1.40 0.18 48.15
N LYS A 50 0.27 0.75 48.62
CA LYS A 50 -0.16 0.59 50.02
C LYS A 50 -0.56 -0.85 50.34
N LYS A 51 -1.20 -1.54 49.38
CA LYS A 51 -1.59 -2.96 49.51
C LYS A 51 -0.37 -3.89 49.40
N TYR A 52 0.59 -3.54 48.54
CA TYR A 52 1.83 -4.30 48.30
C TYR A 52 3.07 -3.41 48.59
N PRO A 53 3.39 -3.19 49.88
CA PRO A 53 4.40 -2.21 50.30
C PRO A 53 5.85 -2.59 49.93
N HIS A 54 6.11 -3.85 49.59
CA HIS A 54 7.41 -4.36 49.14
C HIS A 54 7.26 -4.95 47.74
N THR A 55 7.45 -4.10 46.72
CA THR A 55 7.26 -4.48 45.31
C THR A 55 8.47 -4.08 44.50
N ASN A 56 9.00 -5.01 43.70
CA ASN A 56 9.95 -4.74 42.64
C ASN A 56 9.17 -4.50 41.34
N VAL A 57 9.34 -3.31 40.76
CA VAL A 57 8.60 -2.85 39.58
C VAL A 57 9.57 -2.76 38.42
N ASN A 58 9.41 -3.60 37.41
CA ASN A 58 10.09 -3.42 36.13
C ASN A 58 9.22 -2.48 35.28
N LEU A 59 9.59 -1.20 35.21
CA LEU A 59 8.92 -0.22 34.36
C LEU A 59 9.32 -0.46 32.91
N VAL A 60 8.33 -0.57 32.02
CA VAL A 60 8.50 -0.58 30.57
C VAL A 60 7.65 0.57 30.00
N MET A 61 8.28 1.70 29.70
CA MET A 61 7.62 2.80 29.00
C MET A 61 7.75 2.59 27.50
N PHE A 62 6.66 2.77 26.76
CA PHE A 62 6.62 2.41 25.35
C PHE A 62 5.71 3.29 24.50
N SER A 63 5.96 3.26 23.20
CA SER A 63 5.01 3.72 22.19
C SER A 63 5.07 2.77 20.98
N ASN A 64 5.72 3.15 19.88
CA ASN A 64 5.96 2.28 18.73
C ASN A 64 7.00 1.21 19.05
N GLU A 65 7.84 1.49 20.05
CA GLU A 65 8.88 0.62 20.59
C GLU A 65 9.07 0.89 22.09
N VAL A 66 9.99 0.17 22.74
CA VAL A 66 10.33 0.41 24.14
C VAL A 66 11.21 1.67 24.25
N ILE A 67 10.74 2.68 24.96
CA ILE A 67 11.43 3.95 25.20
C ILE A 67 12.36 3.84 26.40
N LEU A 68 11.87 3.24 27.48
CA LEU A 68 12.61 3.07 28.73
C LEU A 68 12.29 1.70 29.34
N LYS A 69 13.32 1.04 29.85
CA LYS A 69 13.18 -0.13 30.70
C LYS A 69 14.08 -0.01 31.92
N GLU A 70 13.47 0.11 33.10
CA GLU A 70 14.20 0.34 34.35
C GLU A 70 13.49 -0.32 35.54
N ASN A 71 14.25 -0.71 36.56
CA ASN A 71 13.72 -1.39 37.74
C ASN A 71 13.64 -0.40 38.91
N PHE A 72 12.47 -0.33 39.55
CA PHE A 72 12.22 0.51 40.72
C PHE A 72 11.83 -0.35 41.91
N LEU A 73 12.38 -0.02 43.08
CA LEU A 73 12.07 -0.73 44.32
C LEU A 73 11.12 0.10 45.20
N VAL A 74 9.93 -0.43 45.43
CA VAL A 74 8.96 0.12 46.38
C VAL A 74 9.25 -0.42 47.77
N LYS A 75 9.47 0.49 48.73
CA LYS A 75 9.75 0.16 50.13
C LYS A 75 8.73 0.83 51.04
N ASP A 76 8.07 0.05 51.88
CA ASP A 76 7.04 0.52 52.81
C ASP A 76 5.94 1.34 52.11
N GLY A 77 5.62 0.97 50.86
CA GLY A 77 4.66 1.67 50.00
C GLY A 77 5.16 3.01 49.43
N ASN A 78 6.43 3.36 49.61
CA ASN A 78 7.07 4.56 49.07
C ASN A 78 7.73 4.29 47.71
N TRP A 79 7.45 5.14 46.72
CA TRP A 79 7.86 4.98 45.31
C TRP A 79 8.15 6.34 44.61
N PRO A 80 8.93 7.25 45.21
CA PRO A 80 9.05 8.62 44.74
C PRO A 80 9.82 8.72 43.41
N GLU A 81 10.79 7.83 43.18
CA GLU A 81 11.57 7.76 41.94
C GLU A 81 10.70 7.32 40.77
N LEU A 82 9.96 6.21 40.93
CA LEU A 82 8.99 5.76 39.93
C LEU A 82 7.92 6.83 39.66
N LYS A 83 7.40 7.49 40.71
CA LYS A 83 6.41 8.56 40.55
C LYS A 83 6.94 9.71 39.70
N ARG A 84 8.17 10.13 39.94
CA ARG A 84 8.83 11.20 39.17
C ARG A 84 8.99 10.78 37.71
N GLU A 85 9.41 9.53 37.47
CA GLU A 85 9.60 9.00 36.11
C GLU A 85 8.28 9.03 35.32
N LEU A 86 7.21 8.46 35.89
CA LEU A 86 5.88 8.47 35.25
C LEU A 86 5.35 9.89 35.02
N SER A 87 5.64 10.82 35.94
CA SER A 87 5.19 12.22 35.84
C SER A 87 5.90 13.02 34.75
N ASN A 88 7.10 12.59 34.35
CA ASN A 88 7.92 13.25 33.34
C ASN A 88 7.80 12.59 31.96
N THR A 89 6.85 11.66 31.78
CA THR A 89 6.61 10.97 30.51
C THR A 89 6.39 11.96 29.37
N ILE A 90 7.17 11.81 28.29
CA ILE A 90 6.95 12.50 27.02
C ILE A 90 6.06 11.60 26.15
N TYR A 91 4.91 12.12 25.72
CA TYR A 91 3.94 11.39 24.90
C TYR A 91 4.23 11.57 23.40
N ASP A 92 4.82 10.56 22.77
CA ASP A 92 5.25 10.61 21.37
C ASP A 92 5.34 9.23 20.72
N GLY A 93 4.92 9.15 19.46
CA GLY A 93 4.83 7.91 18.70
C GLY A 93 3.43 7.28 18.75
N ALA A 94 3.22 6.32 17.86
CA ALA A 94 2.04 5.46 17.83
C ALA A 94 2.13 4.33 18.87
N THR A 95 1.11 3.49 18.98
CA THR A 95 1.01 2.44 20.01
C THR A 95 1.27 1.06 19.42
N SER A 96 2.31 0.37 19.91
CA SER A 96 2.57 -1.04 19.60
C SER A 96 2.52 -1.92 20.84
N TYR A 97 1.60 -2.89 20.84
CA TYR A 97 1.51 -3.90 21.90
C TYR A 97 2.41 -5.13 21.68
N ASN A 98 3.14 -5.22 20.56
CA ASN A 98 4.07 -6.35 20.31
C ASN A 98 5.22 -6.41 21.32
N ILE A 99 5.43 -5.35 22.09
CA ILE A 99 6.39 -5.28 23.18
C ILE A 99 5.96 -6.09 24.41
N LEU A 100 4.67 -6.41 24.53
CA LEU A 100 4.14 -7.18 25.65
C LEU A 100 4.65 -8.60 25.49
N LYS A 101 5.69 -8.92 26.24
CA LYS A 101 6.35 -10.23 26.20
C LYS A 101 5.98 -11.01 27.45
N ASN A 102 5.99 -12.33 27.33
CA ASN A 102 5.90 -13.21 28.49
C ASN A 102 7.07 -12.92 29.44
N SER A 103 6.75 -12.65 30.70
CA SER A 103 7.71 -12.36 31.76
C SER A 103 7.44 -13.25 32.98
N ASN A 104 8.47 -13.56 33.75
CA ASN A 104 8.33 -14.34 34.97
C ASN A 104 8.02 -13.39 36.14
N VAL A 105 6.83 -12.80 36.12
CA VAL A 105 6.34 -11.84 37.12
C VAL A 105 5.02 -12.30 37.71
N ASP A 106 4.67 -11.76 38.88
CA ASP A 106 3.43 -12.11 39.58
C ASP A 106 2.19 -11.52 38.88
N GLU A 107 2.34 -10.39 38.21
CA GLU A 107 1.30 -9.74 37.39
C GLU A 107 1.89 -8.65 36.48
N ILE A 108 1.10 -8.29 35.47
CA ILE A 108 1.33 -7.16 34.58
C ILE A 108 0.33 -6.05 34.91
N LEU A 109 0.82 -4.83 35.11
CA LEU A 109 -0.01 -3.63 35.12
C LEU A 109 0.18 -2.90 33.78
N LEU A 110 -0.87 -2.79 32.97
CA LEU A 110 -0.84 -2.09 31.69
C LEU A 110 -1.68 -0.82 31.77
N PHE A 111 -1.04 0.34 31.66
CA PHE A 111 -1.71 1.64 31.60
C PHE A 111 -1.76 2.13 30.17
N THR A 112 -2.95 2.14 29.57
CA THR A 112 -3.16 2.44 28.15
C THR A 112 -4.59 2.89 27.89
N ASP A 113 -4.82 3.59 26.78
CA ASP A 113 -6.13 3.91 26.24
C ASP A 113 -6.66 2.81 25.29
N GLY A 114 -5.86 1.80 24.97
CA GLY A 114 -6.26 0.72 24.07
C GLY A 114 -6.21 1.08 22.58
N ASN A 115 -5.50 2.14 22.19
CA ASN A 115 -5.29 2.47 20.79
C ASN A 115 -4.42 1.40 20.10
N GLU A 116 -4.84 0.88 18.95
CA GLU A 116 -4.26 -0.30 18.27
C GLU A 116 -3.80 0.01 16.84
N ASN A 117 -3.17 1.16 16.67
CA ASN A 117 -2.83 1.67 15.35
C ASN A 117 -1.65 0.96 14.66
N LEU A 118 -0.75 0.32 15.41
CA LEU A 118 0.32 -0.53 14.85
C LEU A 118 0.00 -2.02 14.94
N ASN A 119 -0.44 -2.46 16.12
CA ASN A 119 -0.66 -3.87 16.43
C ASN A 119 -1.83 -4.02 17.39
N GLU A 120 -2.50 -5.16 17.33
CA GLU A 120 -3.58 -5.49 18.27
C GLU A 120 -3.01 -5.86 19.63
N LEU A 121 -3.73 -5.46 20.68
CA LEU A 121 -3.49 -5.89 22.04
C LEU A 121 -3.99 -7.34 22.19
N VAL A 122 -3.05 -8.26 22.36
CA VAL A 122 -3.33 -9.67 22.58
C VAL A 122 -2.99 -10.04 24.03
N SER A 123 -3.82 -10.89 24.62
CA SER A 123 -3.65 -11.36 26.00
C SER A 123 -2.41 -12.27 26.12
N PRO A 124 -1.49 -12.01 27.07
CA PRO A 124 -0.41 -12.94 27.37
C PRO A 124 -0.96 -14.17 28.11
N TYR A 125 -0.76 -15.36 27.54
CA TYR A 125 -1.16 -16.60 28.20
C TYR A 125 -0.35 -16.79 29.49
N ASN A 126 -1.04 -17.04 30.62
CA ASN A 126 -0.49 -17.46 31.91
C ASN A 126 0.02 -16.38 32.88
N ILE A 127 -0.17 -15.08 32.60
CA ILE A 127 0.18 -14.00 33.54
C ILE A 127 -1.03 -13.07 33.73
N PRO A 128 -1.50 -12.83 34.97
CA PRO A 128 -2.56 -11.86 35.24
C PRO A 128 -2.21 -10.48 34.72
N ILE A 129 -3.07 -9.90 33.87
CA ILE A 129 -2.92 -8.52 33.36
C ILE A 129 -4.03 -7.61 33.91
N THR A 130 -3.64 -6.61 34.70
CA THR A 130 -4.54 -5.54 35.08
C THR A 130 -4.37 -4.38 34.11
N ILE A 131 -5.42 -4.08 33.34
CA ILE A 131 -5.43 -2.98 32.38
C ILE A 131 -6.11 -1.78 33.03
N VAL A 132 -5.43 -0.64 33.08
CA VAL A 132 -5.91 0.61 33.66
C VAL A 132 -6.05 1.64 32.56
N SER A 133 -7.24 2.20 32.38
CA SER A 133 -7.50 3.29 31.43
C SER A 133 -8.22 4.46 32.10
N THR A 134 -7.81 5.68 31.74
CA THR A 134 -8.53 6.92 32.04
C THR A 134 -9.17 7.56 30.80
N SER A 135 -8.91 7.02 29.61
CA SER A 135 -9.34 7.63 28.34
C SER A 135 -10.81 7.36 28.05
N ILE A 136 -11.54 8.41 27.66
CA ILE A 136 -12.95 8.30 27.26
C ILE A 136 -13.13 7.66 25.87
N TYR A 137 -12.04 7.53 25.10
CA TYR A 137 -12.05 6.98 23.74
C TYR A 137 -11.70 5.48 23.68
N THR A 138 -11.50 4.86 24.84
CA THR A 138 -11.11 3.45 24.95
C THR A 138 -12.23 2.48 24.56
N ASN A 139 -11.87 1.43 23.81
CA ASN A 139 -12.72 0.25 23.62
C ASN A 139 -12.74 -0.61 24.90
N THR A 140 -13.56 -0.20 25.87
CA THR A 140 -13.64 -0.84 27.19
C THR A 140 -14.00 -2.32 27.12
N SER A 141 -14.86 -2.73 26.17
CA SER A 141 -15.23 -4.13 25.96
C SER A 141 -14.03 -4.99 25.56
N LYS A 142 -13.19 -4.49 24.65
CA LYS A 142 -11.98 -5.20 24.23
C LYS A 142 -10.95 -5.30 25.36
N LEU A 143 -10.66 -4.20 26.05
CA LEU A 143 -9.70 -4.23 27.16
C LEU A 143 -10.17 -5.13 28.31
N LYS A 144 -11.47 -5.14 28.59
CA LYS A 144 -12.06 -6.07 29.54
C LYS A 144 -11.88 -7.52 29.09
N LEU A 145 -12.19 -7.82 27.82
CA LEU A 145 -11.99 -9.17 27.27
C LEU A 145 -10.53 -9.63 27.38
N VAL A 146 -9.56 -8.78 27.01
CA VAL A 146 -8.13 -9.11 27.09
C VAL A 146 -7.70 -9.43 28.52
N SER A 147 -8.13 -8.60 29.49
CA SER A 147 -7.79 -8.81 30.90
C SER A 147 -8.49 -10.03 31.51
N ASP A 148 -9.76 -10.27 31.17
CA ASP A 148 -10.51 -11.46 31.61
C ASP A 148 -9.84 -12.75 31.10
N LEU A 149 -9.41 -12.78 29.84
CA LEU A 149 -8.70 -13.93 29.24
C LEU A 149 -7.36 -14.24 29.92
N ALA A 150 -6.71 -13.23 30.50
CA ALA A 150 -5.45 -13.38 31.24
C ALA A 150 -5.67 -13.60 32.75
N SER A 151 -6.90 -13.83 33.22
CA SER A 151 -7.21 -13.91 34.66
C SER A 151 -6.84 -12.64 35.46
N GLY A 152 -6.88 -11.48 34.79
CA GLY A 152 -6.56 -10.18 35.34
C GLY A 152 -7.80 -9.33 35.61
N SER A 153 -7.71 -8.02 35.40
CA SER A 153 -8.80 -7.08 35.68
C SER A 153 -8.76 -5.85 34.78
N PHE A 154 -9.91 -5.33 34.38
CA PHE A 154 -10.00 -4.01 33.73
C PHE A 154 -10.47 -2.96 34.73
N VAL A 155 -9.71 -1.86 34.84
CA VAL A 155 -9.96 -0.74 35.75
C VAL A 155 -10.14 0.54 34.95
N TYR A 156 -11.38 1.02 34.89
CA TYR A 156 -11.72 2.25 34.19
C TYR A 156 -11.85 3.43 35.17
N LEU A 157 -10.95 4.40 35.06
CA LEU A 157 -10.77 5.53 35.98
C LEU A 157 -11.32 6.85 35.42
N ASN A 158 -12.46 6.81 34.72
CA ASN A 158 -13.02 7.98 34.02
C ASN A 158 -13.75 8.99 34.93
N ASN A 159 -14.03 8.62 36.18
CA ASN A 159 -14.64 9.50 37.15
C ASN A 159 -13.58 10.04 38.11
N ASP A 160 -13.76 11.27 38.56
CA ASP A 160 -12.97 11.86 39.63
C ASP A 160 -13.09 10.94 40.87
N LEU A 161 -12.00 10.29 41.28
CA LEU A 161 -12.02 9.30 42.37
C LEU A 161 -12.46 9.92 43.72
N ARG A 162 -12.52 11.25 43.80
CA ARG A 162 -13.07 12.02 44.91
C ARG A 162 -14.60 11.90 45.03
N SER A 163 -15.30 11.58 43.95
CA SER A 163 -16.77 11.40 43.91
C SER A 163 -17.21 9.97 44.22
N ALA A 164 -16.27 9.02 44.30
CA ALA A 164 -16.58 7.60 44.51
C ALA A 164 -17.21 7.30 45.88
N ASN A 165 -16.96 8.13 46.90
CA ASN A 165 -17.58 7.99 48.22
C ASN A 165 -19.08 8.36 48.26
N GLN A 166 -19.69 8.77 47.14
CA GLN A 166 -21.13 9.03 47.04
C GLN A 166 -21.89 8.03 46.13
N LYS A 167 -21.19 7.15 45.40
CA LYS A 167 -21.82 6.19 44.47
C LYS A 167 -22.20 4.84 45.08
N GLU A 168 -21.75 4.54 46.30
CA GLU A 168 -22.14 3.32 47.04
C GLU A 168 -23.65 3.23 47.35
N LYS A 169 -24.43 4.30 47.13
CA LYS A 169 -25.88 4.31 47.31
C LYS A 169 -26.70 4.19 46.02
N ALA A 170 -26.08 4.20 44.84
CA ALA A 170 -26.77 4.11 43.56
C ALA A 170 -26.62 2.72 42.87
N GLU A 171 -25.71 1.87 43.34
CA GLU A 171 -25.47 0.53 42.78
C GLU A 171 -26.41 -0.57 43.30
N GLN A 172 -27.44 -0.23 44.08
CA GLN A 172 -28.48 -1.18 44.50
C GLN A 172 -29.70 -1.28 43.55
N LEU A 173 -29.69 -0.65 42.37
CA LEU A 173 -30.87 -0.63 41.49
C LEU A 173 -30.72 -1.19 40.06
N PHE A 174 -29.62 -1.85 39.72
CA PHE A 174 -29.57 -2.67 38.49
C PHE A 174 -28.78 -3.97 38.69
N LYS A 175 -29.37 -4.90 39.44
CA LYS A 175 -29.17 -6.32 39.13
C LYS A 175 -29.90 -6.58 37.82
N GLY A 176 -29.13 -6.72 36.73
CA GLY A 176 -29.65 -7.08 35.41
C GLY A 176 -30.46 -8.37 35.48
N VAL A 177 -31.78 -8.20 35.39
CA VAL A 177 -32.74 -9.25 35.05
C VAL A 177 -32.51 -9.56 33.57
N ASP A 178 -32.43 -10.85 33.24
CA ASP A 178 -32.54 -11.32 31.87
C ASP A 178 -33.91 -10.88 31.31
N THR A 179 -33.92 -9.94 30.38
CA THR A 179 -35.17 -9.32 29.90
C THR A 179 -35.87 -10.15 28.82
N GLY A 180 -35.29 -11.25 28.34
CA GLY A 180 -35.87 -12.07 27.26
C GLY A 180 -35.97 -11.36 25.91
N TYR A 181 -35.22 -10.27 25.74
CA TYR A 181 -35.17 -9.48 24.50
C TYR A 181 -33.77 -9.46 23.91
N ILE A 182 -33.72 -9.58 22.60
CA ILE A 182 -32.54 -9.52 21.76
C ILE A 182 -32.60 -8.19 21.01
N GLU A 183 -31.54 -7.41 21.13
CA GLU A 183 -31.39 -6.12 20.47
C GLU A 183 -30.31 -6.22 19.38
N GLY A 184 -30.27 -5.26 18.46
CA GLY A 184 -29.26 -5.28 17.42
C GLY A 184 -29.45 -4.23 16.36
N ASN A 185 -28.47 -4.12 15.47
CA ASN A 185 -28.49 -3.24 14.32
C ASN A 185 -28.33 -4.03 13.01
N ILE A 186 -29.09 -3.65 11.98
CA ILE A 186 -29.07 -4.28 10.66
C ILE A 186 -28.53 -3.31 9.62
N THR A 187 -27.54 -3.76 8.85
CA THR A 187 -26.85 -2.99 7.82
C THR A 187 -26.79 -3.72 6.50
N GLY A 188 -26.62 -2.96 5.42
CA GLY A 188 -26.30 -3.44 4.08
C GLY A 188 -25.17 -2.59 3.50
N ILE A 189 -24.83 -2.84 2.23
CA ILE A 189 -23.73 -2.15 1.53
C ILE A 189 -23.93 -0.62 1.52
N GLU A 190 -25.18 -0.15 1.47
CA GLU A 190 -25.55 1.27 1.41
C GLU A 190 -25.69 1.94 2.79
N GLY A 191 -25.47 1.20 3.88
CA GLY A 191 -25.61 1.69 5.26
C GLY A 191 -26.70 0.96 6.06
N ALA A 192 -27.25 1.61 7.09
CA ALA A 192 -28.26 1.01 7.95
C ALA A 192 -29.56 0.72 7.21
N LEU A 193 -30.13 -0.47 7.44
CA LEU A 193 -31.34 -0.93 6.74
C LEU A 193 -32.57 -0.82 7.66
N GLY A 194 -33.45 0.12 7.35
CA GLY A 194 -34.77 0.22 7.97
C GLY A 194 -35.81 -0.70 7.34
N ASN A 195 -36.84 -1.06 8.11
CA ASN A 195 -37.96 -1.93 7.70
C ASN A 195 -37.56 -3.37 7.31
N VAL A 196 -36.43 -3.88 7.83
CA VAL A 196 -36.08 -5.30 7.72
C VAL A 196 -37.02 -6.10 8.62
N SER A 197 -37.66 -7.14 8.08
CA SER A 197 -38.54 -8.02 8.86
C SER A 197 -37.70 -9.04 9.62
N ILE A 198 -37.81 -9.04 10.95
CA ILE A 198 -37.18 -10.03 11.84
C ILE A 198 -38.29 -10.89 12.45
N ILE A 199 -38.21 -12.21 12.28
CA ILE A 199 -39.18 -13.17 12.83
C ILE A 199 -38.43 -14.21 13.66
N ASN A 200 -38.84 -14.38 14.92
CA ASN A 200 -38.41 -15.52 15.71
C ASN A 200 -39.28 -16.73 15.34
N LYS A 201 -38.66 -17.77 14.78
CA LYS A 201 -39.37 -18.97 14.29
C LYS A 201 -39.86 -19.88 15.41
N ASN A 202 -39.35 -19.73 16.62
CA ASN A 202 -39.71 -20.57 17.75
C ASN A 202 -41.01 -20.09 18.41
N ASN A 203 -41.20 -18.77 18.53
CA ASN A 203 -42.38 -18.17 19.16
C ASN A 203 -43.32 -17.41 18.18
N ASN A 204 -42.94 -17.32 16.89
CA ASN A 204 -43.66 -16.60 15.82
C ASN A 204 -43.85 -15.09 16.05
N GLU A 205 -43.12 -14.48 16.99
CA GLU A 205 -43.11 -13.03 17.13
C GLU A 205 -42.27 -12.39 16.02
N GLY A 206 -42.69 -11.21 15.56
CA GLY A 206 -42.00 -10.48 14.51
C GLY A 206 -41.97 -8.97 14.76
N VAL A 207 -40.86 -8.35 14.40
CA VAL A 207 -40.64 -6.90 14.47
C VAL A 207 -39.99 -6.41 13.18
N ALA A 208 -40.13 -5.12 12.87
CA ALA A 208 -39.38 -4.48 11.80
C ALA A 208 -38.26 -3.62 12.37
N SER A 209 -37.11 -3.55 11.70
CA SER A 209 -36.05 -2.61 12.09
C SER A 209 -36.48 -1.16 11.90
N LEU A 210 -35.98 -0.28 12.78
CA LEU A 210 -36.15 1.17 12.70
C LEU A 210 -35.35 1.75 11.53
N PRO A 211 -35.63 2.99 11.07
CA PRO A 211 -34.92 3.61 9.95
C PRO A 211 -33.38 3.68 10.08
N ASN A 212 -32.87 3.66 11.32
CA ASN A 212 -31.45 3.63 11.62
C ASN A 212 -30.87 2.20 11.76
N GLY A 213 -31.62 1.17 11.38
CA GLY A 213 -31.23 -0.23 11.42
C GLY A 213 -31.44 -0.93 12.76
N ASN A 214 -31.78 -0.22 13.83
CA ASN A 214 -31.93 -0.82 15.16
C ASN A 214 -33.21 -1.66 15.26
N TYR A 215 -33.16 -2.77 15.98
CA TYR A 215 -34.33 -3.59 16.29
C TYR A 215 -34.25 -4.18 17.71
N LYS A 216 -35.42 -4.61 18.21
CA LYS A 216 -35.57 -5.33 19.48
C LYS A 216 -36.65 -6.38 19.33
N ILE A 217 -36.33 -7.65 19.55
CA ILE A 217 -37.26 -8.79 19.41
C ILE A 217 -37.16 -9.71 20.61
N LYS A 218 -38.27 -10.36 20.99
CA LYS A 218 -38.27 -11.33 22.08
C LYS A 218 -37.69 -12.67 21.62
N GLY A 219 -36.76 -13.23 22.38
CA GLY A 219 -36.21 -14.54 22.08
C GLY A 219 -35.27 -15.05 23.17
N ASP A 220 -35.27 -16.37 23.32
CA ASP A 220 -34.48 -17.08 24.32
C ASP A 220 -33.27 -17.78 23.66
N ASN A 221 -32.29 -18.16 24.48
CA ASN A 221 -31.12 -18.90 24.00
C ASN A 221 -31.54 -20.23 23.33
N GLY A 222 -31.13 -20.42 22.08
CA GLY A 222 -31.52 -21.54 21.21
C GLY A 222 -32.63 -21.21 20.22
N ASP A 223 -33.24 -20.01 20.29
CA ASP A 223 -34.24 -19.57 19.30
C ASP A 223 -33.63 -19.26 17.94
N TYR A 224 -34.45 -19.29 16.89
CA TYR A 224 -34.00 -19.08 15.52
C TYR A 224 -34.64 -17.83 14.91
N LEU A 225 -33.84 -16.79 14.70
CA LEU A 225 -34.26 -15.52 14.10
C LEU A 225 -34.04 -15.52 12.59
N VAL A 226 -35.06 -15.07 11.85
CA VAL A 226 -35.05 -14.97 10.38
C VAL A 226 -35.23 -13.53 9.97
N TYR A 227 -34.26 -13.00 9.24
CA TYR A 227 -34.19 -11.63 8.77
C TYR A 227 -34.45 -11.59 7.26
N THR A 228 -35.47 -10.85 6.84
CA THR A 228 -35.88 -10.77 5.43
C THR A 228 -36.06 -9.32 5.00
N PHE A 229 -35.49 -8.98 3.85
CA PHE A 229 -35.59 -7.66 3.24
C PHE A 229 -35.56 -7.81 1.71
N LEU A 230 -36.34 -6.99 0.99
CA LEU A 230 -36.49 -7.11 -0.46
C LEU A 230 -35.14 -6.86 -1.17
N GLY A 231 -34.74 -7.77 -2.06
CA GLY A 231 -33.48 -7.66 -2.82
C GLY A 231 -32.22 -8.12 -2.05
N LYS A 232 -32.34 -8.48 -0.77
CA LYS A 232 -31.22 -9.01 0.05
C LYS A 232 -31.38 -10.49 0.33
N LYS A 233 -30.27 -11.19 0.57
CA LYS A 233 -30.27 -12.59 0.99
C LYS A 233 -30.88 -12.72 2.38
N THR A 234 -31.83 -13.64 2.54
CA THR A 234 -32.39 -13.99 3.86
C THR A 234 -31.29 -14.51 4.77
N ILE A 235 -31.19 -13.95 5.98
CA ILE A 235 -30.25 -14.38 7.00
C ILE A 235 -31.00 -15.10 8.10
N ASN A 236 -30.49 -16.24 8.53
CA ASN A 236 -31.05 -17.03 9.62
C ASN A 236 -29.98 -17.21 10.69
N ILE A 237 -30.29 -16.90 11.95
CA ILE A 237 -29.34 -16.93 13.06
C ILE A 237 -29.97 -17.62 14.26
N SER A 238 -29.24 -18.56 14.87
CA SER A 238 -29.56 -19.08 16.19
C SER A 238 -29.11 -18.09 17.27
N VAL A 239 -29.96 -17.85 18.24
CA VAL A 239 -29.71 -16.97 19.39
C VAL A 239 -28.81 -17.72 20.38
N ASP A 240 -27.58 -17.24 20.57
CA ASP A 240 -26.68 -17.70 21.63
C ASP A 240 -26.87 -16.86 22.92
N LYS A 241 -26.04 -17.07 23.95
CA LYS A 241 -26.10 -16.34 25.25
C LYS A 241 -25.89 -14.81 25.19
N ALA A 242 -25.84 -14.20 24.01
CA ALA A 242 -25.66 -12.77 23.82
C ALA A 242 -26.99 -12.08 23.47
N ASN A 243 -27.38 -11.06 24.25
CA ASN A 243 -28.61 -10.28 24.05
C ASN A 243 -28.50 -9.24 22.91
N ILE A 244 -27.38 -9.22 22.18
CA ILE A 244 -27.13 -8.28 21.08
C ILE A 244 -26.66 -9.03 19.85
N ILE A 245 -27.39 -8.93 18.73
CA ILE A 245 -27.09 -9.59 17.45
C ILE A 245 -27.13 -8.54 16.34
N ASN A 246 -25.96 -8.20 15.79
CA ASN A 246 -25.88 -7.29 14.64
C ASN A 246 -25.81 -8.09 13.34
N ILE A 247 -26.56 -7.66 12.32
CA ILE A 247 -26.70 -8.41 11.07
C ILE A 247 -26.29 -7.53 9.88
N PHE A 248 -25.49 -8.10 8.99
CA PHE A 248 -25.26 -7.55 7.65
C PHE A 248 -26.03 -8.37 6.62
N MET A 249 -26.86 -7.72 5.80
CA MET A 249 -27.66 -8.38 4.76
C MET A 249 -27.07 -8.09 3.36
N PRO A 250 -26.40 -9.08 2.73
CA PRO A 250 -25.85 -8.93 1.38
C PRO A 250 -26.94 -8.95 0.30
N ASP A 251 -26.68 -8.36 -0.86
CA ASP A 251 -27.55 -8.42 -2.05
C ASP A 251 -27.66 -9.85 -2.63
N ILE A 252 -28.76 -10.14 -3.33
CA ILE A 252 -28.93 -11.41 -4.05
C ILE A 252 -28.21 -11.33 -5.41
N ASP A 253 -27.04 -11.97 -5.52
CA ASP A 253 -26.36 -12.18 -6.82
C ASP A 253 -27.00 -13.34 -7.60
N GLN A 254 -27.36 -13.11 -8.87
CA GLN A 254 -27.74 -14.14 -9.83
C GLN A 254 -26.56 -14.47 -10.78
N ASN A 255 -25.91 -15.62 -10.59
CA ASN A 255 -25.69 -16.70 -11.58
C ASN A 255 -24.48 -17.62 -11.25
N LEU A 256 -24.61 -18.86 -11.72
CA LEU A 256 -23.87 -20.09 -11.43
C LEU A 256 -22.78 -20.44 -12.48
N ASP A 257 -21.94 -21.40 -12.08
CA ASP A 257 -20.75 -22.01 -12.70
C ASP A 257 -20.81 -22.45 -14.17
N GLU A 258 -19.65 -22.50 -14.84
CA GLU A 258 -19.24 -23.68 -15.62
C GLU A 258 -17.70 -23.79 -15.79
N VAL A 259 -17.20 -25.03 -15.67
CA VAL A 259 -15.81 -25.48 -15.75
C VAL A 259 -15.52 -26.00 -17.15
N ILE A 260 -14.41 -25.60 -17.79
CA ILE A 260 -13.64 -26.48 -18.68
C ILE A 260 -12.13 -26.23 -18.49
N VAL A 261 -11.43 -27.24 -18.00
CA VAL A 261 -9.97 -27.38 -18.10
C VAL A 261 -9.68 -28.18 -19.36
N THR A 262 -8.83 -27.65 -20.24
CA THR A 262 -8.05 -28.52 -21.15
C THR A 262 -6.61 -28.04 -21.21
N SER A 263 -5.73 -28.89 -20.71
CA SER A 263 -4.29 -28.83 -20.84
C SER A 263 -3.84 -29.08 -22.27
N LYS A 264 -2.92 -28.26 -22.79
CA LYS A 264 -1.93 -28.72 -23.77
C LYS A 264 -0.61 -27.98 -23.57
N VAL A 265 0.42 -28.77 -23.35
CA VAL A 265 1.83 -28.36 -23.37
C VAL A 265 2.18 -27.97 -24.80
N THR A 266 2.76 -26.79 -24.99
CA THR A 266 3.44 -26.45 -26.23
C THR A 266 4.85 -25.97 -25.89
N GLU A 267 5.82 -26.61 -26.51
CA GLU A 267 7.24 -26.28 -26.45
C GLU A 267 7.45 -24.78 -26.74
N VAL A 268 8.33 -24.14 -25.98
CA VAL A 268 8.62 -22.72 -26.15
C VAL A 268 9.55 -22.58 -27.35
N GLU A 269 8.98 -22.45 -28.53
CA GLU A 269 9.69 -21.91 -29.69
C GLU A 269 10.06 -20.44 -29.42
N ALA A 270 11.22 -20.02 -29.93
CA ALA A 270 11.64 -18.63 -29.85
C ALA A 270 10.70 -17.77 -30.71
N GLU A 271 9.94 -16.88 -30.08
CA GLU A 271 9.09 -15.92 -30.80
C GLU A 271 9.99 -14.84 -31.42
N LEU A 272 10.39 -15.07 -32.67
CA LEU A 272 11.25 -14.16 -33.42
C LEU A 272 10.40 -13.03 -34.03
N VAL A 273 10.63 -11.80 -33.60
CA VAL A 273 9.94 -10.60 -34.10
C VAL A 273 10.85 -9.78 -35.01
N ASN A 274 10.27 -9.20 -36.07
CA ASN A 274 11.01 -8.36 -36.99
C ASN A 274 11.15 -6.95 -36.42
N VAL A 275 12.38 -6.49 -36.15
CA VAL A 275 12.64 -5.10 -35.75
C VAL A 275 13.09 -4.22 -36.91
N GLY A 276 12.85 -4.65 -38.15
CA GLY A 276 13.01 -3.93 -39.41
C GLY A 276 14.11 -4.48 -40.32
N ASN A 277 15.26 -4.92 -39.78
CA ASN A 277 16.41 -5.41 -40.57
C ASN A 277 16.86 -6.82 -40.14
N GLN A 278 16.29 -7.34 -39.06
CA GLN A 278 16.64 -8.61 -38.45
C GLN A 278 15.43 -9.13 -37.66
N LYS A 279 15.27 -10.46 -37.65
CA LYS A 279 14.36 -11.14 -36.75
C LYS A 279 15.14 -11.47 -35.47
N VAL A 280 14.64 -11.02 -34.33
CA VAL A 280 15.28 -11.18 -33.03
C VAL A 280 14.29 -11.80 -32.07
N ASP A 281 14.77 -12.60 -31.14
CA ASP A 281 13.91 -13.15 -30.09
C ASP A 281 13.29 -11.99 -29.33
N LYS A 282 11.95 -11.93 -29.30
CA LYS A 282 11.18 -10.91 -28.59
C LYS A 282 11.62 -10.76 -27.14
N LYS A 283 12.10 -11.84 -26.51
CA LYS A 283 12.61 -11.84 -25.13
C LYS A 283 13.92 -11.06 -24.96
N THR A 284 14.63 -10.76 -26.05
CA THR A 284 15.88 -9.99 -26.05
C THR A 284 15.66 -8.48 -26.23
N LEU A 285 14.41 -8.05 -26.48
CA LEU A 285 14.07 -6.66 -26.73
C LEU A 285 13.75 -5.89 -25.44
N GLY A 286 14.38 -4.73 -25.28
CA GLY A 286 14.16 -3.81 -24.14
C GLY A 286 12.94 -2.90 -24.27
N TYR A 287 12.16 -3.07 -25.32
CA TYR A 287 11.01 -2.24 -25.66
C TYR A 287 9.86 -3.12 -26.15
N ASP A 288 8.64 -2.61 -25.99
CA ASP A 288 7.45 -3.35 -26.36
C ASP A 288 7.26 -3.40 -27.88
N VAL A 289 7.09 -4.61 -28.40
CA VAL A 289 6.88 -4.91 -29.82
C VAL A 289 5.76 -5.93 -29.92
N GLU A 290 4.76 -5.63 -30.74
CA GLU A 290 3.67 -6.54 -31.05
C GLU A 290 3.80 -6.99 -32.49
N THR A 291 3.53 -8.26 -32.76
CA THR A 291 3.59 -8.83 -34.11
C THR A 291 2.40 -9.73 -34.29
N ILE A 292 1.74 -9.61 -35.44
CA ILE A 292 0.81 -10.62 -35.95
C ILE A 292 1.44 -11.30 -37.16
N THR A 293 1.25 -12.60 -37.26
CA THR A 293 1.73 -13.46 -38.34
C THR A 293 0.60 -13.79 -39.31
N GLU A 294 0.91 -14.42 -40.44
CA GLU A 294 -0.09 -14.82 -41.44
C GLU A 294 -1.25 -15.67 -40.87
N GLU A 295 -1.02 -16.42 -39.80
CA GLU A 295 -2.04 -17.26 -39.15
C GLU A 295 -3.06 -16.44 -38.34
N GLU A 296 -2.69 -15.22 -37.96
CA GLU A 296 -3.49 -14.31 -37.12
C GLU A 296 -4.23 -13.25 -37.94
N ILE A 297 -3.91 -13.16 -39.24
CA ILE A 297 -4.60 -12.30 -40.21
C ILE A 297 -5.86 -13.03 -40.68
N SER A 298 -7.02 -12.39 -40.59
CA SER A 298 -8.29 -13.04 -40.93
C SER A 298 -8.43 -13.21 -42.43
N GLU A 299 -8.91 -14.37 -42.90
CA GLU A 299 -9.32 -14.56 -44.30
C GLU A 299 -10.45 -13.60 -44.74
N LEU A 300 -11.14 -12.97 -43.77
CA LEU A 300 -12.17 -11.96 -44.02
C LEU A 300 -11.59 -10.55 -44.21
N ASP A 301 -10.31 -10.33 -43.89
CA ASP A 301 -9.65 -9.05 -44.11
C ASP A 301 -9.39 -8.88 -45.62
N THR A 302 -9.97 -7.85 -46.21
CA THR A 302 -9.86 -7.59 -47.66
C THR A 302 -8.73 -6.62 -48.01
N ASN A 303 -8.09 -6.01 -47.01
CA ASN A 303 -7.01 -5.06 -47.17
C ASN A 303 -6.12 -4.99 -45.92
N LEU A 304 -4.94 -4.40 -46.08
CA LEU A 304 -3.93 -4.23 -45.04
C LEU A 304 -4.44 -3.45 -43.81
N ALA A 305 -5.31 -2.45 -44.01
CA ALA A 305 -5.91 -1.69 -42.92
C ALA A 305 -6.83 -2.55 -42.05
N GLY A 306 -7.65 -3.41 -42.66
CA GLY A 306 -8.46 -4.41 -41.96
C GLY A 306 -7.60 -5.37 -41.14
N ALA A 307 -6.55 -5.91 -41.77
CA ALA A 307 -5.62 -6.84 -41.14
C ALA A 307 -4.88 -6.26 -39.92
N ALA A 308 -4.62 -4.94 -39.89
CA ALA A 308 -3.96 -4.30 -38.74
C ALA A 308 -4.93 -3.77 -37.68
N LYS A 309 -6.21 -3.57 -38.01
CA LYS A 309 -7.18 -2.88 -37.16
C LYS A 309 -7.54 -3.72 -35.94
N GLY A 310 -7.34 -3.15 -34.76
CA GLY A 310 -7.68 -3.80 -33.49
C GLY A 310 -6.70 -4.91 -33.06
N GLN A 311 -5.66 -5.17 -33.86
CA GLN A 311 -4.66 -6.19 -33.56
C GLN A 311 -3.55 -5.72 -32.61
N PHE A 312 -3.38 -4.40 -32.48
CA PHE A 312 -2.29 -3.80 -31.72
C PHE A 312 -2.80 -2.85 -30.62
N THR A 313 -2.13 -2.84 -29.47
CA THR A 313 -2.47 -1.92 -28.38
C THR A 313 -1.88 -0.54 -28.63
N SER A 314 -2.62 0.50 -28.24
CA SER A 314 -2.25 1.91 -28.54
C SER A 314 -2.03 2.15 -30.05
N PHE A 315 -2.86 1.50 -30.87
CA PHE A 315 -2.94 1.64 -32.31
C PHE A 315 -4.39 1.91 -32.67
N GLU A 316 -4.63 2.94 -33.47
CA GLU A 316 -5.95 3.31 -33.95
C GLU A 316 -5.88 3.65 -35.43
N LEU A 317 -6.86 3.19 -36.19
CA LEU A 317 -7.09 3.64 -37.56
C LEU A 317 -8.35 4.49 -37.57
N PRO A 318 -8.25 5.81 -37.79
CA PRO A 318 -9.42 6.66 -37.81
C PRO A 318 -10.32 6.30 -39.00
N ASN A 319 -11.60 6.05 -38.71
CA ASN A 319 -12.60 5.89 -39.77
C ASN A 319 -12.87 7.26 -40.40
N ASN A 320 -12.65 7.41 -41.70
CA ASN A 320 -13.12 8.60 -42.42
C ASN A 320 -14.53 8.36 -42.97
N THR A 321 -15.25 9.45 -43.24
CA THR A 321 -16.65 9.48 -43.72
C THR A 321 -16.85 8.96 -45.15
N TYR A 322 -15.80 8.43 -45.81
CA TYR A 322 -15.78 8.03 -47.22
C TYR A 322 -15.44 6.54 -47.43
N ASP A 323 -15.75 5.68 -46.44
CA ASP A 323 -15.62 4.20 -46.51
C ASP A 323 -14.21 3.65 -46.83
N ARG A 324 -13.16 4.48 -46.78
CA ARG A 324 -11.78 4.06 -47.05
C ARG A 324 -10.89 4.34 -45.84
N VAL A 325 -10.43 3.28 -45.17
CA VAL A 325 -9.50 3.34 -44.04
C VAL A 325 -8.07 3.36 -44.57
N ASP A 326 -7.30 4.40 -44.24
CA ASP A 326 -5.91 4.59 -44.68
C ASP A 326 -4.90 4.14 -43.62
N ILE A 327 -4.17 3.07 -43.89
CA ILE A 327 -3.13 2.49 -43.03
C ILE A 327 -2.02 3.49 -42.74
N SER A 328 -1.70 4.38 -43.69
CA SER A 328 -0.68 5.43 -43.50
C SER A 328 -1.13 6.53 -42.52
N GLN A 329 -2.43 6.55 -42.16
CA GLN A 329 -3.03 7.45 -41.19
C GLN A 329 -3.23 6.80 -39.82
N PHE A 330 -2.52 5.71 -39.53
CA PHE A 330 -2.61 5.12 -38.21
C PHE A 330 -2.08 6.06 -37.12
N LEU A 331 -2.74 5.96 -35.98
CA LEU A 331 -2.54 6.76 -34.79
C LEU A 331 -1.97 5.86 -33.71
N GLY A 332 -0.71 6.08 -33.35
CA GLY A 332 -0.08 5.36 -32.25
C GLY A 332 -0.29 6.03 -30.88
N ARG A 333 0.63 5.77 -29.94
CA ARG A 333 0.62 6.38 -28.60
C ARG A 333 0.64 7.92 -28.59
N GLY A 334 1.11 8.55 -29.67
CA GLY A 334 1.21 10.01 -29.83
C GLY A 334 -0.02 10.70 -30.42
N LYS A 335 -1.14 9.99 -30.57
CA LYS A 335 -2.35 10.56 -31.19
C LYS A 335 -2.84 11.79 -30.42
N ASN A 336 -3.16 12.86 -31.14
CA ASN A 336 -3.59 14.16 -30.59
C ASN A 336 -2.54 14.91 -29.71
N MET A 337 -1.27 14.50 -29.69
CA MET A 337 -0.21 15.13 -28.87
C MET A 337 0.39 16.42 -29.47
N THR A 338 -0.14 16.91 -30.59
CA THR A 338 0.41 18.10 -31.28
C THR A 338 -0.63 18.79 -32.15
N ILE A 339 -0.62 20.12 -32.17
CA ILE A 339 -1.44 20.96 -33.07
C ILE A 339 -0.66 21.32 -34.34
N LEU A 340 0.67 21.21 -34.32
CA LEU A 340 1.57 21.77 -35.35
C LEU A 340 2.41 20.70 -36.09
N LEU A 341 2.44 19.46 -35.60
CA LEU A 341 3.28 18.39 -36.16
C LEU A 341 2.43 17.24 -36.70
N ASN A 342 3.06 16.36 -37.47
CA ASN A 342 2.39 15.19 -38.00
C ASN A 342 2.03 14.20 -36.88
N GLN A 343 0.77 13.78 -36.82
CA GLN A 343 0.22 12.85 -35.81
C GLN A 343 0.15 11.39 -36.27
N TYR A 344 0.31 11.13 -37.58
CA TYR A 344 0.29 9.78 -38.12
C TYR A 344 1.64 9.08 -37.90
N GLY A 345 1.61 7.76 -37.76
CA GLY A 345 2.82 6.93 -37.66
C GLY A 345 3.46 6.65 -39.03
N LEU A 346 4.55 5.88 -39.05
CA LEU A 346 5.26 5.52 -40.27
C LEU A 346 4.96 4.05 -40.63
N VAL A 347 4.62 3.79 -41.89
CA VAL A 347 4.50 2.43 -42.42
C VAL A 347 5.77 2.09 -43.21
N VAL A 348 6.32 0.90 -42.99
CA VAL A 348 7.53 0.40 -43.66
C VAL A 348 7.23 -0.97 -44.23
N MET A 349 7.50 -1.16 -45.51
CA MET A 349 7.27 -2.40 -46.22
C MET A 349 8.57 -3.02 -46.66
N ASP A 350 8.85 -4.25 -46.24
CA ASP A 350 10.04 -5.00 -46.67
C ASP A 350 11.35 -4.19 -46.48
N GLY A 351 11.40 -3.40 -45.41
CA GLY A 351 12.52 -2.52 -45.06
C GLY A 351 12.52 -1.14 -45.74
N MET A 352 11.59 -0.87 -46.66
CA MET A 352 11.42 0.42 -47.33
C MET A 352 10.29 1.25 -46.69
N PRO A 353 10.57 2.45 -46.15
CA PRO A 353 9.53 3.33 -45.65
C PRO A 353 8.58 3.73 -46.77
N LEU A 354 7.29 3.62 -46.50
CA LEU A 354 6.25 4.15 -47.35
C LEU A 354 6.03 5.64 -47.02
N GLY A 355 5.44 6.40 -47.94
CA GLY A 355 5.16 7.81 -47.72
C GLY A 355 4.29 8.01 -46.46
N GLN A 356 4.66 8.98 -45.62
CA GLN A 356 3.90 9.29 -44.42
C GLN A 356 2.80 10.29 -44.74
N SER A 357 1.54 9.94 -44.45
CA SER A 357 0.40 10.87 -44.61
C SER A 357 0.59 12.12 -43.78
N GLY A 358 0.20 13.28 -44.31
CA GLY A 358 0.23 14.56 -43.59
C GLY A 358 -1.06 14.80 -42.80
N SER A 359 -0.96 15.29 -41.57
CA SER A 359 -2.11 15.63 -40.72
C SER A 359 -2.60 17.07 -40.84
N GLU A 360 -1.95 17.88 -41.66
CA GLU A 360 -2.33 19.26 -41.97
C GLU A 360 -3.55 19.34 -42.91
N PHE A 361 -4.27 20.46 -42.87
CA PHE A 361 -5.43 20.68 -43.75
C PHE A 361 -4.98 20.70 -45.22
N GLY A 362 -5.48 19.76 -46.03
CA GLY A 362 -5.02 19.56 -47.41
C GLY A 362 -3.72 18.76 -47.55
N GLY A 363 -3.22 18.15 -46.47
CA GLY A 363 -2.03 17.32 -46.47
C GLY A 363 -2.13 16.13 -47.43
N ILE A 364 -0.97 15.73 -47.97
CA ILE A 364 -0.87 14.61 -48.91
C ILE A 364 -1.23 13.32 -48.18
N ARG A 365 -2.18 12.57 -48.77
CA ARG A 365 -2.55 11.22 -48.32
C ARG A 365 -1.80 10.19 -49.14
N TYR A 366 -1.20 9.24 -48.47
CA TYR A 366 -0.58 8.08 -49.10
C TYR A 366 -1.49 6.87 -48.87
N ALA A 367 -2.65 6.89 -49.52
CA ALA A 367 -3.62 5.79 -49.44
C ALA A 367 -2.96 4.51 -49.99
N GLN A 368 -2.77 3.51 -49.13
CA GLN A 368 -1.95 2.35 -49.46
C GLN A 368 -2.61 1.01 -49.14
N ASP A 369 -3.92 1.03 -48.93
CA ASP A 369 -4.71 -0.12 -48.47
C ASP A 369 -5.14 -1.02 -49.62
N ASP A 370 -5.37 -0.45 -50.80
CA ASP A 370 -5.92 -1.15 -51.97
C ASP A 370 -4.86 -1.95 -52.76
N ILE A 371 -3.57 -1.75 -52.48
CA ILE A 371 -2.48 -2.29 -53.31
C ILE A 371 -2.00 -3.65 -52.80
N ILE A 372 -2.37 -4.03 -51.57
CA ILE A 372 -1.76 -5.18 -50.88
C ILE A 372 -2.85 -6.09 -50.35
N ASN A 373 -2.98 -7.24 -51.00
CA ASN A 373 -3.82 -8.32 -50.51
C ASN A 373 -3.21 -8.88 -49.20
N PRO A 374 -3.98 -8.99 -48.10
CA PRO A 374 -3.54 -9.63 -46.85
C PRO A 374 -2.90 -11.01 -47.04
N ASP A 375 -3.30 -11.79 -48.05
CA ASP A 375 -2.69 -13.09 -48.38
C ASP A 375 -1.19 -13.02 -48.69
N MET A 376 -0.70 -11.85 -49.12
CA MET A 376 0.71 -11.60 -49.44
C MET A 376 1.56 -11.24 -48.22
N ILE A 377 0.94 -11.01 -47.06
CA ILE A 377 1.59 -10.59 -45.82
C ILE A 377 2.09 -11.83 -45.07
N GLU A 378 3.36 -11.82 -44.69
CA GLU A 378 3.96 -12.81 -43.79
C GLU A 378 3.78 -12.39 -42.32
N SER A 379 3.98 -11.10 -42.03
CA SER A 379 3.78 -10.56 -40.68
C SER A 379 3.61 -9.04 -40.68
N ILE A 380 2.86 -8.52 -39.71
CA ILE A 380 2.78 -7.09 -39.38
C ILE A 380 3.33 -6.89 -37.96
N THR A 381 4.37 -6.06 -37.81
CA THR A 381 5.01 -5.75 -36.52
C THR A 381 4.86 -4.28 -36.17
N TYR A 382 4.36 -3.97 -34.99
CA TYR A 382 4.21 -2.61 -34.47
C TYR A 382 5.33 -2.27 -33.46
N LEU A 383 6.18 -1.31 -33.84
CA LEU A 383 7.20 -0.72 -32.95
C LEU A 383 6.64 0.52 -32.26
N LYS A 384 6.68 0.54 -30.92
CA LYS A 384 6.10 1.62 -30.10
C LYS A 384 7.13 2.64 -29.63
N GLY A 385 6.79 3.93 -29.73
CA GLY A 385 7.51 5.03 -29.08
C GLY A 385 9.03 4.94 -29.24
N LEU A 386 9.74 4.63 -28.14
CA LEU A 386 11.20 4.53 -28.08
C LEU A 386 11.80 3.50 -29.07
N ALA A 387 11.11 2.38 -29.30
CA ALA A 387 11.53 1.36 -30.27
C ALA A 387 11.60 1.91 -31.69
N ALA A 388 10.57 2.67 -32.05
CA ALA A 388 10.38 3.24 -33.37
C ALA A 388 11.28 4.45 -33.60
N THR A 389 11.43 5.34 -32.61
CA THR A 389 12.28 6.54 -32.72
C THR A 389 13.76 6.20 -32.74
N ASN A 390 14.19 5.16 -32.00
CA ASN A 390 15.58 4.69 -32.04
C ASN A 390 16.01 4.27 -33.45
N LYS A 391 15.08 3.74 -34.25
CA LYS A 391 15.38 3.20 -35.58
C LYS A 391 14.99 4.11 -36.74
N TYR A 392 13.81 4.72 -36.67
CA TYR A 392 13.20 5.51 -37.75
C TYR A 392 13.15 7.02 -37.43
N GLY A 393 13.77 7.45 -36.34
CA GLY A 393 13.90 8.87 -35.98
C GLY A 393 12.54 9.53 -35.71
N THR A 394 12.43 10.81 -36.07
CA THR A 394 11.24 11.63 -35.82
C THR A 394 9.99 11.12 -36.52
N LEU A 395 10.13 10.46 -37.67
CA LEU A 395 9.03 9.82 -38.40
C LEU A 395 8.40 8.67 -37.59
N GLY A 396 9.19 8.01 -36.75
CA GLY A 396 8.73 6.92 -35.87
C GLY A 396 8.20 7.38 -34.51
N ARG A 397 8.11 8.69 -34.24
CA ARG A 397 7.62 9.24 -32.96
C ARG A 397 6.24 8.74 -32.58
N ASN A 398 5.36 8.60 -33.56
CA ASN A 398 3.99 8.11 -33.36
C ASN A 398 3.88 6.58 -33.55
N GLY A 399 5.01 5.86 -33.54
CA GLY A 399 5.09 4.42 -33.80
C GLY A 399 5.39 4.10 -35.27
N VAL A 400 5.85 2.87 -35.52
CA VAL A 400 6.17 2.35 -36.85
C VAL A 400 5.48 0.99 -37.05
N LEU A 401 4.75 0.84 -38.15
CA LEU A 401 4.23 -0.44 -38.63
C LEU A 401 5.22 -1.03 -39.65
N LEU A 402 5.75 -2.21 -39.36
CA LEU A 402 6.59 -2.99 -40.27
C LEU A 402 5.75 -4.08 -40.92
N ILE A 403 5.67 -4.08 -42.24
CA ILE A 403 4.96 -5.09 -43.02
C ILE A 403 6.01 -5.90 -43.76
N THR A 404 5.98 -7.22 -43.54
CA THR A 404 6.85 -8.17 -44.25
C THR A 404 5.99 -8.98 -45.21
N THR A 405 6.34 -9.01 -46.48
CA THR A 405 5.64 -9.79 -47.51
C THR A 405 6.32 -11.15 -47.73
N LYS A 406 5.54 -12.14 -48.18
CA LYS A 406 6.02 -13.51 -48.46
C LYS A 406 7.13 -13.58 -49.53
N ASN A 407 7.28 -12.52 -50.34
CA ASN A 407 8.30 -12.45 -51.39
C ASN A 407 9.62 -11.83 -50.92
N ALA A 408 9.64 -11.08 -49.82
CA ALA A 408 10.85 -10.43 -49.29
C ALA A 408 11.82 -11.40 -48.63
N THR A 409 11.33 -12.56 -48.18
CA THR A 409 12.15 -13.65 -47.60
C THR A 409 12.97 -14.42 -48.65
N ALA A 410 12.62 -14.33 -49.94
CA ALA A 410 13.31 -15.02 -51.04
C ALA A 410 14.55 -14.28 -51.60
N GLY A 411 14.79 -13.01 -51.22
CA GLY A 411 15.77 -12.14 -51.88
C GLY A 411 16.69 -11.35 -50.94
N LYS A 412 17.49 -12.00 -50.09
CA LYS A 412 18.53 -11.30 -49.30
C LYS A 412 19.80 -11.04 -50.12
N ALA A 413 19.81 -9.95 -50.88
CA ALA A 413 21.05 -9.28 -51.28
C ALA A 413 21.31 -8.10 -50.32
N THR A 414 22.40 -8.18 -49.56
CA THR A 414 22.81 -7.15 -48.60
C THR A 414 23.27 -5.89 -49.33
N ILE A 415 22.43 -4.86 -49.42
CA ILE A 415 22.88 -3.50 -49.75
C ILE A 415 22.88 -2.68 -48.46
N LYS A 416 24.07 -2.46 -47.90
CA LYS A 416 24.31 -1.40 -46.91
C LYS A 416 24.14 -0.06 -47.62
N LYS A 417 23.07 0.66 -47.32
CA LYS A 417 22.93 2.07 -47.63
C LYS A 417 23.04 2.84 -46.32
N ASP A 418 24.12 3.60 -46.17
CA ASP A 418 24.30 4.52 -45.06
C ASP A 418 23.18 5.58 -45.12
N ILE A 419 22.35 5.63 -44.10
CA ILE A 419 21.38 6.71 -43.90
C ILE A 419 22.00 7.69 -42.91
N VAL A 420 22.24 8.91 -43.38
CA VAL A 420 22.68 10.04 -42.56
C VAL A 420 21.54 10.43 -41.61
N LEU A 421 21.65 10.06 -40.34
CA LEU A 421 20.73 10.41 -39.25
C LEU A 421 20.97 11.86 -38.80
N GLY A 422 20.20 12.80 -39.36
CA GLY A 422 20.13 14.19 -38.90
C GLY A 422 18.82 14.49 -38.18
N THR A 423 18.93 15.17 -37.03
CA THR A 423 17.88 15.85 -36.22
C THR A 423 17.14 15.04 -35.14
N THR A 424 17.81 14.82 -34.00
CA THR A 424 17.12 14.70 -32.69
C THR A 424 17.38 15.96 -31.88
N ALA A 425 16.37 16.50 -31.19
CA ALA A 425 16.61 17.52 -30.18
C ALA A 425 17.43 16.90 -29.03
N THR A 426 18.58 17.47 -28.75
CA THR A 426 19.33 17.18 -27.53
C THR A 426 18.64 17.84 -26.34
N TYR A 427 18.65 17.21 -25.18
CA TYR A 427 18.14 17.84 -23.97
C TYR A 427 19.03 19.04 -23.61
N THR A 428 18.43 20.23 -23.51
CA THR A 428 19.09 21.49 -23.13
C THR A 428 18.49 22.09 -21.87
N GLY A 429 17.71 21.31 -21.11
CA GLY A 429 17.08 21.76 -19.88
C GLY A 429 18.11 21.93 -18.75
N ASN A 430 17.80 22.83 -17.82
CA ASN A 430 18.61 23.11 -16.63
C ASN A 430 17.84 22.65 -15.40
N ALA A 431 17.63 21.34 -15.27
CA ALA A 431 16.94 20.78 -14.11
C ALA A 431 17.70 21.09 -12.81
N GLU A 432 16.98 21.52 -11.78
CA GLU A 432 17.52 21.73 -10.44
C GLU A 432 17.75 20.37 -9.75
N LEU A 433 18.60 20.35 -8.72
CA LEU A 433 18.65 19.20 -7.82
C LEU A 433 17.52 19.33 -6.81
N ILE A 434 16.83 18.22 -6.52
CA ILE A 434 15.79 18.19 -5.51
C ILE A 434 16.40 18.46 -4.13
N SER A 435 15.72 19.28 -3.32
CA SER A 435 16.17 19.57 -1.95
C SER A 435 15.88 18.38 -1.04
N ASP A 436 16.85 18.00 -0.21
CA ASP A 436 16.68 16.92 0.75
C ASP A 436 15.64 17.24 1.83
N LEU A 437 15.49 18.52 2.19
CA LEU A 437 14.53 18.98 3.19
C LEU A 437 13.72 20.18 2.67
N PRO A 438 12.42 20.25 2.98
CA PRO A 438 11.57 21.35 2.53
C PRO A 438 11.90 22.65 3.28
N ASN A 439 11.45 23.78 2.71
CA ASN A 439 11.63 25.10 3.29
C ASN A 439 10.37 25.56 4.04
N THR A 440 10.18 25.05 5.25
CA THR A 440 9.05 25.41 6.11
C THR A 440 9.50 26.11 7.39
N PRO A 441 8.61 26.86 8.07
CA PRO A 441 8.96 27.52 9.34
C PRO A 441 9.46 26.55 10.42
N TYR A 442 8.86 25.36 10.55
CA TYR A 442 9.28 24.37 11.54
C TYR A 442 10.61 23.71 11.16
N MET A 443 10.88 23.48 9.87
CA MET A 443 12.17 22.95 9.43
C MET A 443 13.29 23.95 9.64
N ASN A 444 13.04 25.24 9.43
CA ASN A 444 14.02 26.28 9.69
C ASN A 444 14.33 26.42 11.20
N ALA A 445 13.33 26.19 12.06
CA ALA A 445 13.55 26.11 13.51
C ALA A 445 14.42 24.90 13.89
N LEU A 446 14.12 23.72 13.36
CA LEU A 446 14.89 22.49 13.61
C LEU A 446 16.34 22.60 13.14
N LYS A 447 16.57 23.15 11.94
CA LYS A 447 17.91 23.37 11.38
C LYS A 447 18.79 24.29 12.22
N ALA A 448 18.22 25.08 13.15
CA ALA A 448 18.98 25.94 14.05
C ALA A 448 19.51 25.19 15.29
N SER A 449 19.02 23.98 15.57
CA SER A 449 19.44 23.17 16.72
C SER A 449 20.88 22.66 16.55
N LYS A 450 21.62 22.61 17.66
CA LYS A 450 23.05 22.24 17.68
C LYS A 450 23.30 20.80 18.14
N SER A 451 22.30 20.18 18.75
CA SER A 451 22.33 18.79 19.16
C SER A 451 21.01 18.10 18.83
N ILE A 452 21.03 16.77 18.83
CA ILE A 452 19.82 15.95 18.64
C ILE A 452 18.79 16.18 19.76
N ASP A 453 19.24 16.41 21.00
CA ASP A 453 18.35 16.69 22.14
C ASP A 453 17.66 18.06 21.97
N GLU A 454 18.42 19.09 21.61
CA GLU A 454 17.86 20.43 21.32
C GLU A 454 16.91 20.37 20.12
N ALA A 455 17.24 19.57 19.11
CA ALA A 455 16.37 19.33 17.98
C ALA A 455 15.09 18.61 18.39
N PHE A 456 15.16 17.63 19.28
CA PHE A 456 13.99 16.90 19.76
C PHE A 456 13.08 17.80 20.62
N ASP A 457 13.67 18.62 21.50
CA ASP A 457 12.93 19.64 22.25
C ASP A 457 12.27 20.64 21.30
N THR A 458 12.98 21.08 20.26
CA THR A 458 12.44 21.97 19.23
C THR A 458 11.30 21.31 18.48
N TYR A 459 11.42 20.02 18.11
CA TYR A 459 10.34 19.23 17.52
C TYR A 459 9.10 19.22 18.42
N LEU A 460 9.24 18.94 19.72
CA LEU A 460 8.12 18.93 20.65
C LEU A 460 7.43 20.31 20.75
N VAL A 461 8.21 21.40 20.66
CA VAL A 461 7.65 22.76 20.59
C VAL A 461 6.88 22.98 19.27
N GLN A 462 7.47 22.62 18.12
CA GLN A 462 6.82 22.79 16.82
C GLN A 462 5.57 21.91 16.69
N ARG A 463 5.59 20.69 17.26
CA ARG A 463 4.47 19.75 17.25
C ARG A 463 3.21 20.32 17.90
N LYS A 464 3.33 21.17 18.93
CA LYS A 464 2.16 21.85 19.52
C LYS A 464 1.37 22.68 18.50
N LYS A 465 2.04 23.16 17.45
CA LYS A 465 1.45 23.97 16.39
C LYS A 465 1.14 23.19 15.12
N TYR A 466 2.07 22.33 14.69
CA TYR A 466 2.01 21.63 13.40
C TYR A 466 1.68 20.14 13.51
N GLY A 467 1.51 19.61 14.73
CA GLY A 467 1.34 18.18 14.99
C GLY A 467 0.00 17.58 14.55
N ASN A 468 -0.87 18.34 13.89
CA ASN A 468 -2.06 17.82 13.21
C ASN A 468 -1.82 17.64 11.69
N GLU A 469 -0.67 18.07 11.18
CA GLU A 469 -0.31 17.96 9.76
C GLU A 469 0.57 16.72 9.55
N ALA A 470 0.16 15.80 8.69
CA ALA A 470 0.97 14.62 8.39
C ALA A 470 2.31 14.97 7.72
N SER A 471 2.34 16.01 6.88
CA SER A 471 3.57 16.54 6.25
C SER A 471 4.63 16.90 7.29
N PHE A 472 4.22 17.47 8.42
CA PHE A 472 5.13 17.81 9.50
C PHE A 472 5.92 16.59 9.98
N PHE A 473 5.26 15.46 10.26
CA PHE A 473 5.98 14.26 10.73
C PHE A 473 6.85 13.62 9.65
N LEU A 474 6.43 13.64 8.38
CA LEU A 474 7.25 13.13 7.27
C LEU A 474 8.53 13.96 7.06
N ASP A 475 8.43 15.28 7.16
CA ASP A 475 9.56 16.18 6.99
C ASP A 475 10.53 16.14 8.17
N VAL A 476 9.97 16.11 9.38
CA VAL A 476 10.76 16.00 10.60
C VAL A 476 11.44 14.64 10.65
N TYR A 477 10.78 13.56 10.20
CA TYR A 477 11.41 12.26 10.04
C TYR A 477 12.67 12.33 9.17
N ASP A 478 12.59 12.94 7.98
CA ASP A 478 13.73 13.08 7.08
C ASP A 478 14.88 13.86 7.74
N TYR A 479 14.56 14.88 8.54
CA TYR A 479 15.55 15.61 9.32
C TYR A 479 16.23 14.76 10.39
N PHE A 480 15.47 14.02 11.21
CA PHE A 480 16.04 13.16 12.26
C PHE A 480 16.79 11.95 11.71
N LYS A 481 16.40 11.45 10.53
CA LYS A 481 17.17 10.43 9.80
C LYS A 481 18.59 10.91 9.51
N GLY A 482 18.77 12.20 9.19
CA GLY A 482 20.08 12.82 9.00
C GLY A 482 21.00 12.80 10.23
N TRP A 483 20.45 12.60 11.43
CA TRP A 483 21.21 12.43 12.68
C TRP A 483 21.60 10.97 12.97
N ASN A 484 21.24 10.02 12.09
CA ASN A 484 21.45 8.57 12.26
C ASN A 484 20.88 8.02 13.58
N ASN A 485 19.70 8.52 13.99
CA ASN A 485 18.99 8.01 15.16
C ASN A 485 17.64 7.41 14.73
N ASP A 486 17.68 6.11 14.43
CA ASP A 486 16.51 5.38 13.93
C ASP A 486 15.37 5.34 14.96
N LEU A 487 15.69 5.24 16.26
CA LEU A 487 14.69 5.24 17.34
C LEU A 487 13.86 6.53 17.35
N VAL A 488 14.52 7.68 17.37
CA VAL A 488 13.81 8.98 17.37
C VAL A 488 13.09 9.20 16.04
N SER A 489 13.75 8.92 14.91
CA SER A 489 13.15 9.15 13.59
C SER A 489 11.92 8.25 13.36
N ASN A 490 12.01 6.95 13.66
CA ASN A 490 10.89 6.01 13.52
C ASN A 490 9.75 6.33 14.49
N ARG A 491 10.05 6.76 15.73
CA ARG A 491 9.02 7.24 16.66
C ARG A 491 8.26 8.44 16.08
N ILE A 492 8.98 9.42 15.54
CA ILE A 492 8.38 10.59 14.88
C ILE A 492 7.51 10.16 13.70
N LEU A 493 8.03 9.30 12.83
CA LEU A 493 7.32 8.79 11.65
C LEU A 493 6.05 8.02 12.04
N SER A 494 6.09 7.27 13.14
CA SER A 494 4.94 6.50 13.63
C SER A 494 3.75 7.40 14.04
N ASN A 495 3.97 8.67 14.41
CA ASN A 495 2.87 9.59 14.70
C ASN A 495 1.94 9.83 13.50
N ILE A 496 2.33 9.46 12.28
CA ILE A 496 1.41 9.47 11.13
C ILE A 496 0.18 8.61 11.39
N TYR A 497 0.30 7.48 12.08
CA TYR A 497 -0.85 6.65 12.44
C TYR A 497 -1.81 7.34 13.42
N GLU A 498 -1.39 8.38 14.13
CA GLU A 498 -2.25 9.15 15.04
C GLU A 498 -3.05 10.22 14.31
N VAL A 499 -2.50 10.79 13.24
CA VAL A 499 -3.09 11.95 12.55
C VAL A 499 -3.71 11.64 11.19
N ALA A 500 -3.36 10.49 10.60
CA ALA A 500 -3.73 10.13 9.25
C ALA A 500 -4.08 8.64 9.12
N TYR A 501 -4.63 8.04 10.19
CA TYR A 501 -4.98 6.61 10.22
C TYR A 501 -5.90 6.19 9.08
N ASP A 502 -6.82 7.05 8.63
CA ASP A 502 -7.78 6.72 7.57
C ASP A 502 -7.46 7.41 6.23
N ASN A 503 -6.27 8.01 6.07
CA ASN A 503 -5.87 8.73 4.87
C ASN A 503 -4.89 7.89 4.03
N ASP A 504 -5.38 7.21 2.99
CA ASP A 504 -4.58 6.30 2.18
C ASP A 504 -3.44 7.00 1.41
N VAL A 505 -3.62 8.26 1.01
CA VAL A 505 -2.59 9.04 0.30
C VAL A 505 -1.40 9.32 1.21
N VAL A 506 -1.66 9.65 2.48
CA VAL A 506 -0.61 9.85 3.50
C VAL A 506 0.01 8.52 3.91
N LEU A 507 -0.80 7.47 4.12
CA LEU A 507 -0.29 6.14 4.47
C LEU A 507 0.59 5.55 3.36
N LYS A 508 0.31 5.84 2.08
CA LYS A 508 1.21 5.50 0.96
C LYS A 508 2.55 6.21 1.08
N ALA A 509 2.58 7.48 1.47
CA ALA A 509 3.83 8.20 1.72
C ALA A 509 4.60 7.63 2.93
N LEU A 510 3.91 7.27 4.01
CA LEU A 510 4.49 6.56 5.16
C LEU A 510 5.12 5.24 4.73
N TYR A 511 4.39 4.43 3.97
CA TYR A 511 4.88 3.17 3.38
C TYR A 511 6.14 3.39 2.53
N TYR A 512 6.18 4.45 1.71
CA TYR A 512 7.36 4.77 0.91
C TYR A 512 8.59 5.00 1.80
N LYS A 513 8.44 5.79 2.87
CA LYS A 513 9.54 6.06 3.83
C LYS A 513 9.97 4.80 4.59
N GLN A 514 9.03 3.96 5.00
CA GLN A 514 9.29 2.65 5.64
C GLN A 514 9.99 1.65 4.70
N GLN A 515 9.80 1.76 3.39
CA GLN A 515 10.59 0.95 2.46
C GLN A 515 11.99 1.52 2.22
N GLU A 516 12.12 2.84 2.18
CA GLU A 516 13.41 3.50 1.99
C GLU A 516 14.36 3.27 3.17
N ASN A 517 13.86 3.26 4.41
CA ASN A 517 14.66 3.01 5.61
C ASN A 517 14.92 1.53 5.89
N GLY A 518 14.32 0.61 5.12
CA GLY A 518 14.46 -0.83 5.34
C GLY A 518 13.56 -1.41 6.43
N ASP A 519 12.64 -0.63 7.01
CA ASP A 519 11.65 -1.12 7.99
C ASP A 519 10.48 -1.82 7.29
N HIS A 520 10.80 -2.99 6.74
CA HIS A 520 9.86 -3.80 5.96
C HIS A 520 8.72 -4.35 6.81
N ALA A 521 8.93 -4.55 8.12
CA ALA A 521 7.89 -4.99 9.05
C ALA A 521 6.82 -3.91 9.25
N ALA A 522 7.22 -2.64 9.45
CA ALA A 522 6.29 -1.53 9.54
C ALA A 522 5.57 -1.28 8.20
N ALA A 523 6.29 -1.42 7.08
CA ALA A 523 5.70 -1.32 5.73
C ALA A 523 4.57 -2.33 5.50
N ILE A 524 4.73 -3.58 5.93
CA ILE A 524 3.69 -4.62 5.87
C ILE A 524 2.45 -4.16 6.66
N LYS A 525 2.63 -3.66 7.89
CA LYS A 525 1.52 -3.20 8.73
C LYS A 525 0.74 -2.04 8.12
N THR A 526 1.45 -1.05 7.56
CA THR A 526 0.82 0.04 6.82
C THR A 526 0.00 -0.46 5.64
N LEU A 527 0.53 -1.41 4.87
CA LEU A 527 -0.13 -1.95 3.69
C LEU A 527 -1.33 -2.84 4.04
N GLU A 528 -1.25 -3.64 5.11
CA GLU A 528 -2.40 -4.38 5.64
C GLU A 528 -3.55 -3.43 6.00
N HIS A 529 -3.23 -2.27 6.57
CA HIS A 529 -4.23 -1.24 6.86
C HIS A 529 -4.78 -0.56 5.60
N ILE A 530 -3.92 -0.18 4.64
CA ILE A 530 -4.36 0.39 3.36
C ILE A 530 -5.30 -0.57 2.62
N VAL A 531 -5.01 -1.87 2.60
CA VAL A 531 -5.87 -2.89 1.97
C VAL A 531 -7.23 -2.96 2.66
N LYS A 532 -7.30 -2.84 4.00
CA LYS A 532 -8.58 -2.77 4.74
C LYS A 532 -9.37 -1.51 4.38
N LEU A 533 -8.70 -0.36 4.26
CA LEU A 533 -9.33 0.92 3.91
C LEU A 533 -9.79 0.97 2.44
N LYS A 534 -9.01 0.38 1.53
CA LYS A 534 -9.19 0.42 0.08
C LYS A 534 -9.11 -1.00 -0.51
N PRO A 535 -10.13 -1.84 -0.29
CA PRO A 535 -10.09 -3.25 -0.72
C PRO A 535 -10.05 -3.45 -2.24
N LYS A 536 -10.29 -2.40 -3.03
CA LYS A 536 -10.18 -2.41 -4.50
C LYS A 536 -8.89 -1.78 -5.05
N ASP A 537 -7.99 -1.29 -4.19
CA ASP A 537 -6.72 -0.71 -4.61
C ASP A 537 -5.76 -1.83 -5.06
N SER A 538 -5.61 -1.99 -6.38
CA SER A 538 -4.83 -3.08 -6.95
C SER A 538 -3.34 -2.98 -6.62
N GLN A 539 -2.80 -1.76 -6.53
CA GLN A 539 -1.39 -1.55 -6.19
C GLN A 539 -1.11 -1.87 -4.71
N ALA A 540 -2.06 -1.66 -3.79
CA ALA A 540 -1.89 -1.99 -2.38
C ALA A 540 -1.61 -3.48 -2.16
N TYR A 541 -2.32 -4.38 -2.85
CA TYR A 541 -2.05 -5.83 -2.78
C TYR A 541 -0.70 -6.21 -3.40
N ARG A 542 -0.35 -5.64 -4.57
CA ARG A 542 0.99 -5.82 -5.16
C ARG A 542 2.08 -5.36 -4.20
N ASN A 543 1.88 -4.22 -3.56
CA ASN A 543 2.83 -3.64 -2.62
C ASN A 543 2.99 -4.52 -1.37
N LEU A 544 1.90 -5.13 -0.90
CA LEU A 544 1.92 -6.07 0.21
C LEU A 544 2.76 -7.31 -0.12
N ALA A 545 2.54 -7.92 -1.29
CA ALA A 545 3.38 -9.03 -1.78
C ALA A 545 4.87 -8.63 -1.85
N LEU A 546 5.15 -7.43 -2.37
CA LEU A 546 6.52 -6.92 -2.47
C LEU A 546 7.14 -6.63 -1.09
N ALA A 547 6.36 -6.14 -0.13
CA ALA A 547 6.82 -5.88 1.23
C ALA A 547 7.18 -7.19 1.96
N TYR A 548 6.36 -8.24 1.81
CA TYR A 548 6.69 -9.58 2.30
C TYR A 548 7.99 -10.11 1.69
N ASN A 549 8.19 -9.92 0.38
CA ASN A 549 9.43 -10.31 -0.30
C ASN A 549 10.65 -9.58 0.31
N TYR A 550 10.54 -8.26 0.48
CA TYR A 550 11.62 -7.46 1.06
C TYR A 550 11.91 -7.80 2.53
N ASN A 551 10.89 -8.23 3.29
CA ASN A 551 11.04 -8.70 4.65
C ASN A 551 11.63 -10.14 4.75
N GLY A 552 11.98 -10.77 3.62
CA GLY A 552 12.50 -12.14 3.57
C GLY A 552 11.44 -13.23 3.72
N GLN A 553 10.16 -12.86 3.73
CA GLN A 553 9.02 -13.79 3.85
C GLN A 553 8.56 -14.22 2.44
N TYR A 554 9.42 -14.94 1.72
CA TYR A 554 9.23 -15.25 0.30
C TYR A 554 7.98 -16.09 0.01
N GLU A 555 7.63 -17.05 0.88
CA GLU A 555 6.44 -17.88 0.72
C GLU A 555 5.15 -17.05 0.84
N GLU A 556 5.06 -16.16 1.82
CA GLU A 556 3.90 -15.25 1.93
C GLU A 556 3.84 -14.28 0.74
N ALA A 557 5.00 -13.81 0.25
CA ALA A 557 5.04 -12.99 -0.97
C ALA A 557 4.48 -13.75 -2.18
N LEU A 558 4.90 -15.00 -2.40
CA LEU A 558 4.42 -15.84 -3.50
C LEU A 558 2.92 -16.11 -3.38
N LYS A 559 2.44 -16.41 -2.17
CA LYS A 559 1.02 -16.61 -1.88
C LYS A 559 0.18 -15.38 -2.20
N TRP A 560 0.64 -14.18 -1.85
CA TRP A 560 -0.05 -12.94 -2.24
C TRP A 560 -0.07 -12.76 -3.76
N TYR A 561 1.04 -13.02 -4.46
CA TYR A 561 1.06 -12.95 -5.92
C TYR A 561 0.12 -13.97 -6.59
N ASP A 562 0.05 -15.20 -6.07
CA ASP A 562 -0.85 -16.24 -6.56
C ASP A 562 -2.33 -15.89 -6.28
N ASN A 563 -2.63 -15.34 -5.11
CA ASN A 563 -3.94 -14.81 -4.76
C ASN A 563 -4.37 -13.66 -5.68
N ILE A 564 -3.44 -12.80 -6.09
CA ILE A 564 -3.71 -11.74 -7.08
C ILE A 564 -4.01 -12.36 -8.45
N ASP A 565 -3.23 -13.36 -8.90
CA ASP A 565 -3.43 -14.03 -10.20
C ASP A 565 -4.78 -14.75 -10.27
N LYS A 566 -5.16 -15.45 -9.19
CA LYS A 566 -6.40 -16.23 -9.08
C LYS A 566 -7.58 -15.39 -8.59
N ASN A 567 -7.31 -14.15 -8.16
CA ASN A 567 -8.28 -13.24 -7.58
C ASN A 567 -9.00 -13.81 -6.33
N ILE A 568 -8.24 -14.50 -5.47
CA ILE A 568 -8.74 -15.15 -4.25
C ILE A 568 -8.32 -14.31 -3.03
N GLY A 569 -9.28 -13.86 -2.22
CA GLY A 569 -8.98 -13.12 -0.99
C GLY A 569 -8.38 -11.72 -1.21
N VAL A 570 -8.48 -11.16 -2.42
CA VAL A 570 -7.90 -9.86 -2.82
C VAL A 570 -8.95 -8.84 -3.28
N GLY A 571 -10.14 -8.84 -2.66
CA GLY A 571 -11.15 -7.81 -2.88
C GLY A 571 -11.69 -7.67 -4.30
N ASN A 572 -11.54 -8.71 -5.15
CA ASN A 572 -11.95 -8.71 -6.55
C ASN A 572 -11.29 -7.58 -7.37
N ILE A 573 -9.99 -7.34 -7.14
CA ILE A 573 -9.23 -6.25 -7.78
C ILE A 573 -9.08 -6.47 -9.28
N ASN A 574 -8.99 -5.38 -10.03
CA ASN A 574 -8.63 -5.39 -11.43
C ASN A 574 -7.21 -4.85 -11.60
N THR A 575 -6.32 -5.68 -12.14
CA THR A 575 -4.88 -5.41 -12.27
C THR A 575 -4.51 -4.83 -13.64
N LEU A 576 -5.49 -4.42 -14.45
CA LEU A 576 -5.25 -3.75 -15.73
C LEU A 576 -4.37 -2.51 -15.50
N GLY A 577 -3.26 -2.44 -16.23
CA GLY A 577 -2.24 -1.40 -16.07
C GLY A 577 -1.03 -1.79 -15.21
N ILE A 578 -1.16 -2.79 -14.33
CA ILE A 578 -0.06 -3.28 -13.47
C ILE A 578 0.17 -4.80 -13.55
N ASN A 579 -0.61 -5.53 -14.34
CA ASN A 579 -0.47 -6.99 -14.53
C ASN A 579 0.95 -7.40 -15.00
N LYS A 580 1.55 -6.62 -15.91
CA LYS A 580 2.94 -6.86 -16.35
C LYS A 580 3.94 -6.71 -15.20
N THR A 581 3.78 -5.66 -14.40
CA THR A 581 4.60 -5.38 -13.21
C THR A 581 4.52 -6.53 -12.22
N ILE A 582 3.30 -6.96 -11.87
CA ILE A 582 3.05 -8.09 -10.96
C ILE A 582 3.69 -9.36 -11.52
N THR A 583 3.43 -9.67 -12.80
CA THR A 583 3.98 -10.86 -13.47
C THR A 583 5.51 -10.90 -13.41
N ASN A 584 6.17 -9.77 -13.70
CA ASN A 584 7.62 -9.70 -13.69
C ASN A 584 8.17 -9.79 -12.26
N GLU A 585 7.45 -9.29 -11.25
CA GLU A 585 7.86 -9.43 -9.86
C GLU A 585 7.71 -10.85 -9.33
N THR A 586 6.63 -11.54 -9.66
CA THR A 586 6.46 -12.96 -9.33
C THR A 586 7.56 -13.80 -9.96
N LYS A 587 7.87 -13.55 -11.25
CA LYS A 587 8.99 -14.21 -11.94
C LYS A 587 10.32 -13.91 -11.25
N ASN A 588 10.56 -12.67 -10.85
CA ASN A 588 11.78 -12.27 -10.15
C ASN A 588 11.92 -12.98 -8.80
N LEU A 589 10.83 -13.03 -8.01
CA LEU A 589 10.78 -13.73 -6.73
C LEU A 589 11.16 -15.21 -6.90
N ILE A 590 10.56 -15.89 -7.88
CA ILE A 590 10.85 -17.30 -8.18
C ILE A 590 12.28 -17.48 -8.72
N ALA A 591 12.77 -16.56 -9.56
CA ALA A 591 14.13 -16.65 -10.10
C ALA A 591 15.20 -16.54 -9.00
N LEU A 592 14.99 -15.68 -8.01
CA LEU A 592 15.97 -15.41 -6.95
C LEU A 592 15.85 -16.37 -5.76
N HIS A 593 14.65 -16.89 -5.49
CA HIS A 593 14.34 -17.63 -4.27
C HIS A 593 13.60 -18.94 -4.53
N GLY A 594 13.60 -19.44 -5.76
CA GLY A 594 12.87 -20.65 -6.15
C GLY A 594 13.27 -21.91 -5.38
N ASP A 595 14.49 -21.96 -4.84
CA ASP A 595 14.99 -22.99 -3.94
C ASP A 595 14.28 -23.01 -2.56
N LYS A 596 13.65 -21.89 -2.19
CA LYS A 596 12.94 -21.67 -0.92
C LYS A 596 11.42 -21.62 -1.08
N LEU A 597 10.89 -21.90 -2.28
CA LEU A 597 9.48 -21.69 -2.61
C LEU A 597 8.80 -23.00 -3.02
N ASN A 598 7.60 -23.21 -2.51
CA ASN A 598 6.68 -24.20 -3.04
C ASN A 598 5.95 -23.66 -4.28
N THR A 599 6.42 -24.03 -5.47
CA THR A 599 5.84 -23.58 -6.74
C THR A 599 4.74 -24.49 -7.28
N ASN A 600 4.30 -25.51 -6.52
CA ASN A 600 3.23 -26.40 -6.94
C ASN A 600 1.90 -25.64 -7.06
N GLY A 601 1.24 -25.75 -8.22
CA GLY A 601 -0.04 -25.07 -8.46
C GLY A 601 0.08 -23.57 -8.77
N ILE A 602 1.31 -23.05 -8.88
CA ILE A 602 1.58 -21.71 -9.39
C ILE A 602 1.45 -21.71 -10.91
N ASN A 603 0.88 -20.64 -11.46
CA ASN A 603 0.70 -20.48 -12.90
C ASN A 603 2.06 -20.60 -13.65
N PRO A 604 2.20 -21.53 -14.63
CA PRO A 604 3.46 -21.76 -15.34
C PRO A 604 4.05 -20.51 -16.01
N LYS A 605 3.24 -19.49 -16.30
CA LYS A 605 3.73 -18.21 -16.85
C LYS A 605 4.76 -17.54 -15.95
N PHE A 606 4.73 -17.79 -14.64
CA PHE A 606 5.67 -17.20 -13.67
C PHE A 606 6.99 -17.97 -13.54
N LEU A 607 7.10 -19.17 -14.10
CA LEU A 607 8.32 -19.99 -14.04
C LEU A 607 9.34 -19.63 -15.11
N LYS A 608 8.97 -18.78 -16.06
CA LYS A 608 9.87 -18.32 -17.13
C LYS A 608 10.85 -17.28 -16.57
N PRO A 609 12.17 -17.44 -16.77
CA PRO A 609 13.16 -16.49 -16.26
C PRO A 609 12.99 -15.14 -16.94
N ILE A 610 13.40 -14.09 -16.22
CA ILE A 610 13.51 -12.72 -16.74
C ILE A 610 14.90 -12.21 -16.42
N ASN A 611 15.49 -11.44 -17.33
CA ASN A 611 16.78 -10.82 -17.08
C ASN A 611 16.87 -9.47 -17.79
N TYR A 612 17.14 -8.42 -17.03
CA TYR A 612 17.36 -7.08 -17.54
C TYR A 612 18.56 -6.43 -16.83
N LYS A 613 19.32 -5.60 -17.56
CA LYS A 613 20.47 -4.89 -16.98
C LYS A 613 20.06 -3.96 -15.85
N SER A 614 18.95 -3.24 -16.04
CA SER A 614 18.32 -2.47 -14.96
C SER A 614 16.81 -2.42 -15.13
N ARG A 615 16.10 -2.25 -14.02
CA ARG A 615 14.67 -1.89 -13.97
C ARG A 615 14.53 -0.69 -13.04
N ILE A 616 13.78 0.32 -13.46
CA ILE A 616 13.44 1.47 -12.62
C ILE A 616 11.91 1.59 -12.55
N VAL A 617 11.39 1.76 -11.33
CA VAL A 617 9.94 1.87 -11.07
C VAL A 617 9.70 3.17 -10.33
N PHE A 618 8.78 3.99 -10.84
CA PHE A 618 8.28 5.21 -10.22
C PHE A 618 6.88 4.93 -9.68
N GLU A 619 6.65 5.20 -8.40
CA GLU A 619 5.35 5.08 -7.73
C GLU A 619 5.02 6.42 -7.05
N TRP A 620 3.78 6.90 -7.17
CA TRP A 620 3.35 8.16 -6.55
C TRP A 620 2.18 7.93 -5.59
N ASN A 621 2.18 8.64 -4.46
CA ASN A 621 1.18 8.42 -3.41
C ASN A 621 -0.17 9.07 -3.73
N ASP A 622 -0.15 10.17 -4.48
CA ASP A 622 -1.33 10.96 -4.85
C ASP A 622 -1.66 10.77 -6.34
N LEU A 623 -2.73 10.03 -6.65
CA LEU A 623 -3.17 9.76 -8.02
C LEU A 623 -3.71 11.00 -8.76
N ASP A 624 -3.87 12.12 -8.06
CA ASP A 624 -4.25 13.43 -8.60
C ASP A 624 -3.07 14.35 -8.89
N ALA A 625 -1.85 13.94 -8.53
CA ALA A 625 -0.64 14.65 -8.88
C ALA A 625 -0.47 14.70 -10.40
N GLU A 626 -0.02 15.83 -10.92
CA GLU A 626 0.29 16.02 -12.34
C GLU A 626 1.78 16.35 -12.50
N PHE A 627 2.48 15.65 -13.40
CA PHE A 627 3.91 15.85 -13.64
C PHE A 627 4.36 15.31 -15.00
N ASP A 628 5.45 15.87 -15.51
CA ASP A 628 6.20 15.30 -16.64
C ASP A 628 7.48 14.64 -16.14
N LEU A 629 7.80 13.46 -16.67
CA LEU A 629 9.05 12.73 -16.47
C LEU A 629 9.87 12.75 -17.76
N ASN A 630 10.93 13.56 -17.78
CA ASN A 630 11.93 13.60 -18.84
C ASN A 630 13.00 12.53 -18.59
N ILE A 631 13.06 11.56 -19.50
CA ILE A 631 13.99 10.43 -19.47
C ILE A 631 15.09 10.71 -20.49
N ILE A 632 16.29 10.99 -20.00
CA ILE A 632 17.43 11.41 -20.81
C ILE A 632 18.42 10.26 -20.87
N ASN A 633 18.81 9.90 -22.10
CA ASN A 633 19.70 8.80 -22.38
C ASN A 633 21.18 9.25 -22.40
N PRO A 634 22.14 8.31 -22.50
CA PRO A 634 23.57 8.63 -22.49
C PRO A 634 24.07 9.49 -23.66
N GLN A 635 23.31 9.59 -24.76
CA GLN A 635 23.61 10.47 -25.89
C GLN A 635 22.91 11.84 -25.77
N ASN A 636 22.40 12.17 -24.58
CA ASN A 636 21.65 13.39 -24.27
C ASN A 636 20.38 13.56 -25.12
N ARG A 637 19.81 12.46 -25.62
CA ARG A 637 18.47 12.43 -26.23
C ARG A 637 17.46 12.16 -25.14
N PHE A 638 16.26 12.71 -25.27
CA PHE A 638 15.25 12.57 -24.24
C PHE A 638 13.88 12.18 -24.78
N PHE A 639 13.09 11.58 -23.91
CA PHE A 639 11.66 11.31 -24.08
C PHE A 639 10.91 11.81 -22.86
N THR A 640 9.79 12.49 -23.06
CA THR A 640 8.92 12.95 -21.99
C THR A 640 7.76 11.97 -21.83
N TRP A 641 7.65 11.37 -20.65
CA TRP A 641 6.47 10.66 -20.20
C TRP A 641 5.62 11.60 -19.35
N SER A 642 4.39 11.87 -19.76
CA SER A 642 3.52 12.85 -19.12
C SER A 642 2.41 12.19 -18.33
N HIS A 643 2.22 12.64 -17.10
CA HIS A 643 1.09 12.33 -16.24
C HIS A 643 0.35 13.61 -15.96
N THR A 644 -0.40 14.09 -16.95
CA THR A 644 -1.23 15.29 -16.85
C THR A 644 -2.60 15.00 -17.41
N ARG A 645 -3.64 15.66 -16.92
CA ARG A 645 -5.00 15.52 -17.49
C ARG A 645 -5.08 16.09 -18.90
N ALA A 646 -4.27 17.10 -19.20
CA ALA A 646 -4.17 17.70 -20.53
C ALA A 646 -3.79 16.67 -21.58
N GLU A 647 -2.83 15.78 -21.27
CA GLU A 647 -2.34 14.78 -22.23
C GLU A 647 -2.91 13.37 -22.00
N ASN A 648 -3.23 13.02 -20.74
CA ASN A 648 -3.48 11.64 -20.30
C ASN A 648 -4.70 11.48 -19.36
N SER A 649 -5.75 12.28 -19.54
CA SER A 649 -6.98 12.23 -18.71
C SER A 649 -7.59 10.84 -18.55
N GLN A 650 -7.69 10.05 -19.62
CA GLN A 650 -8.24 8.69 -19.57
C GLN A 650 -7.41 7.75 -18.70
N ARG A 651 -6.08 7.84 -18.80
CA ARG A 651 -5.17 7.03 -17.98
C ARG A 651 -5.31 7.38 -16.50
N ILE A 652 -5.35 8.67 -16.17
CA ILE A 652 -5.50 9.14 -14.78
C ILE A 652 -6.84 8.66 -14.21
N ALA A 653 -7.93 8.71 -15.00
CA ALA A 653 -9.22 8.19 -14.59
C ALA A 653 -9.18 6.68 -14.29
N GLN A 654 -8.59 5.89 -15.19
CA GLN A 654 -8.41 4.44 -14.99
C GLN A 654 -7.54 4.14 -13.76
N GLN A 655 -6.44 4.87 -13.57
CA GLN A 655 -5.54 4.72 -12.43
C GLN A 655 -6.26 4.93 -11.09
N LYS A 656 -7.15 5.93 -11.02
CA LYS A 656 -7.97 6.16 -9.83
C LYS A 656 -9.02 5.09 -9.62
N GLU A 657 -9.67 4.65 -10.69
CA GLU A 657 -10.70 3.61 -10.64
C GLU A 657 -10.11 2.29 -10.14
N LEU A 658 -8.93 1.92 -10.64
CA LEU A 658 -8.27 0.64 -10.35
C LEU A 658 -7.30 0.73 -9.15
N GLY A 659 -7.08 1.92 -8.60
CA GLY A 659 -6.17 2.17 -7.49
C GLY A 659 -4.74 1.79 -7.81
N TYR A 660 -4.13 2.43 -8.81
CA TYR A 660 -2.70 2.33 -9.05
C TYR A 660 -2.11 3.64 -9.60
N GLY A 661 -0.87 3.91 -9.24
CA GLY A 661 -0.08 5.08 -9.64
C GLY A 661 1.38 4.68 -9.74
N LEU A 662 1.72 3.94 -10.81
CA LEU A 662 3.09 3.55 -11.11
C LEU A 662 3.38 3.59 -12.62
N GLU A 663 4.67 3.71 -12.93
CA GLU A 663 5.24 3.49 -14.26
C GLU A 663 6.63 2.84 -14.12
N GLU A 664 7.00 1.98 -15.07
CA GLU A 664 8.26 1.25 -15.02
C GLU A 664 9.01 1.23 -16.36
N PHE A 665 10.34 1.24 -16.26
CA PHE A 665 11.24 1.20 -17.41
C PHE A 665 12.30 0.12 -17.22
N TYR A 666 12.62 -0.59 -18.30
CA TYR A 666 13.63 -1.64 -18.34
C TYR A 666 14.77 -1.18 -19.26
N LEU A 667 16.00 -1.38 -18.82
CA LEU A 667 17.21 -1.07 -19.59
C LEU A 667 17.94 -2.38 -19.88
N THR A 668 18.45 -2.50 -21.09
CA THR A 668 19.09 -3.70 -21.63
C THR A 668 20.55 -3.44 -21.98
N SER A 669 21.21 -4.45 -22.55
CA SER A 669 22.62 -4.35 -22.97
C SER A 669 22.87 -3.30 -24.06
N SER A 670 21.84 -2.83 -24.78
CA SER A 670 21.98 -1.71 -25.73
C SER A 670 21.95 -0.33 -25.08
N ASP A 671 21.62 -0.25 -23.78
CA ASP A 671 21.29 0.99 -23.07
C ASP A 671 22.41 1.43 -22.10
N ILE A 672 23.64 1.00 -22.36
CA ILE A 672 24.81 1.27 -21.50
C ILE A 672 25.09 2.77 -21.42
N GLY A 673 25.35 3.25 -20.20
CA GLY A 673 25.72 4.63 -19.90
C GLY A 673 24.88 5.25 -18.78
N GLU A 674 25.03 6.56 -18.60
CA GLU A 674 24.29 7.33 -17.61
C GLU A 674 22.92 7.77 -18.17
N TRP A 675 21.87 7.43 -17.42
CA TRP A 675 20.51 7.87 -17.64
C TRP A 675 20.09 8.86 -16.55
N ILE A 676 19.44 9.94 -16.96
CA ILE A 676 18.97 11.00 -16.07
C ILE A 676 17.44 11.06 -16.14
N PHE A 677 16.80 11.14 -14.97
CA PHE A 677 15.36 11.23 -14.83
C PHE A 677 15.02 12.55 -14.16
N ASN A 678 14.43 13.46 -14.94
CA ASN A 678 14.01 14.77 -14.47
C ASN A 678 12.50 14.82 -14.40
N MET A 679 11.95 15.41 -13.35
CA MET A 679 10.52 15.54 -13.14
C MET A 679 10.13 17.00 -13.04
N LYS A 680 9.11 17.41 -13.79
CA LYS A 680 8.49 18.72 -13.67
C LYS A 680 7.10 18.56 -13.07
N TYR A 681 6.94 18.99 -11.82
CA TYR A 681 5.69 18.85 -11.08
C TYR A 681 4.74 20.02 -11.35
N TYR A 682 3.46 19.75 -11.60
CA TYR A 682 2.44 20.77 -11.87
C TYR A 682 1.49 21.02 -10.69
N GLY A 683 1.56 20.19 -9.65
CA GLY A 683 0.66 20.23 -8.51
C GLY A 683 -0.29 19.05 -8.48
N THR A 684 -1.23 19.07 -7.54
CA THR A 684 -2.28 18.07 -7.40
C THR A 684 -3.65 18.71 -7.50
N ASN A 685 -4.57 18.00 -8.15
CA ASN A 685 -5.99 18.36 -8.23
C ASN A 685 -6.84 17.71 -7.12
N ALA A 686 -6.20 17.08 -6.12
CA ALA A 686 -6.88 16.50 -4.98
C ALA A 686 -7.62 17.57 -4.16
N LYS A 687 -8.80 17.22 -3.65
CA LYS A 687 -9.59 18.12 -2.76
C LYS A 687 -8.86 18.40 -1.45
N GLU A 688 -8.28 17.35 -0.87
CA GLU A 688 -7.41 17.45 0.29
C GLU A 688 -5.96 17.44 -0.18
N LYS A 689 -5.25 18.55 0.06
CA LYS A 689 -3.85 18.67 -0.35
C LYS A 689 -2.97 17.91 0.63
N SER A 690 -2.59 16.70 0.25
CA SER A 690 -1.51 15.95 0.89
C SER A 690 -0.19 16.22 0.15
N PRO A 691 0.97 16.15 0.83
CA PRO A 691 2.25 16.21 0.15
C PRO A 691 2.40 15.06 -0.85
N THR A 692 2.91 15.38 -2.03
CA THR A 692 3.16 14.41 -3.10
C THR A 692 4.58 13.88 -3.00
N TYR A 693 4.69 12.56 -2.95
CA TYR A 693 5.95 11.83 -2.90
C TYR A 693 6.04 10.85 -4.07
N ILE A 694 7.24 10.75 -4.63
CA ILE A 694 7.59 9.73 -5.62
C ILE A 694 8.56 8.75 -4.96
N LYS A 695 8.17 7.48 -4.89
CA LYS A 695 9.09 6.40 -4.59
C LYS A 695 9.70 5.88 -5.88
N ILE A 696 11.02 5.83 -5.90
CA ILE A 696 11.82 5.37 -7.03
C ILE A 696 12.55 4.12 -6.59
N THR A 697 12.28 2.99 -7.26
CA THR A 697 12.98 1.73 -7.01
C THR A 697 13.84 1.39 -8.21
N VAL A 698 15.15 1.34 -8.01
CA VAL A 698 16.14 0.96 -9.02
C VAL A 698 16.64 -0.44 -8.71
N TYR A 699 16.45 -1.35 -9.65
CA TYR A 699 17.09 -2.65 -9.67
C TYR A 699 18.20 -2.66 -10.70
N LYS A 700 19.36 -3.22 -10.35
CA LYS A 700 20.42 -3.58 -11.31
C LYS A 700 20.52 -5.10 -11.39
N ASN A 701 20.81 -5.62 -12.57
CA ASN A 701 20.84 -7.06 -12.88
C ASN A 701 19.52 -7.74 -12.48
N PHE A 702 18.40 -7.14 -12.86
CA PHE A 702 17.06 -7.58 -12.46
C PHE A 702 16.78 -8.99 -12.95
N GLY A 703 16.41 -9.90 -12.05
CA GLY A 703 16.23 -11.33 -12.33
C GLY A 703 17.49 -12.19 -12.29
N SER A 704 18.67 -11.60 -12.04
CA SER A 704 19.93 -12.34 -11.90
C SER A 704 20.31 -12.53 -10.41
N PRO A 705 21.06 -13.59 -10.04
CA PRO A 705 21.48 -13.82 -8.65
C PRO A 705 22.25 -12.67 -8.00
N ASP A 706 22.91 -11.82 -8.79
CA ASP A 706 23.65 -10.63 -8.37
C ASP A 706 22.79 -9.35 -8.42
N GLN A 707 21.46 -9.49 -8.45
CA GLN A 707 20.54 -8.36 -8.44
C GLN A 707 20.78 -7.47 -7.22
N THR A 708 20.88 -6.16 -7.45
CA THR A 708 20.87 -5.15 -6.38
C THR A 708 19.65 -4.26 -6.49
N LYS A 709 19.23 -3.69 -5.35
CA LYS A 709 18.05 -2.83 -5.24
C LYS A 709 18.41 -1.57 -4.46
N LYS A 710 17.98 -0.40 -4.94
CA LYS A 710 18.00 0.86 -4.20
C LYS A 710 16.62 1.51 -4.26
N ILE A 711 16.13 1.97 -3.11
CA ILE A 711 14.87 2.71 -2.98
C ILE A 711 15.23 4.15 -2.60
N SER A 712 14.53 5.12 -3.18
CA SER A 712 14.64 6.54 -2.83
C SER A 712 13.27 7.19 -2.90
N VAL A 713 12.98 8.09 -1.98
CA VAL A 713 11.67 8.75 -1.86
C VAL A 713 11.88 10.24 -1.90
N VAL A 714 11.38 10.86 -2.96
CA VAL A 714 11.50 12.30 -3.18
C VAL A 714 10.17 12.99 -2.97
N ARG A 715 10.19 14.16 -2.34
CA ARG A 715 9.02 15.02 -2.18
C ARG A 715 8.94 16.02 -3.32
N LEU A 716 7.81 16.07 -4.02
CA LEU A 716 7.57 17.11 -5.02
C LEU A 716 6.96 18.33 -4.33
N GLU A 717 7.67 19.46 -4.37
CA GLU A 717 7.26 20.71 -3.73
C GLU A 717 7.10 21.85 -4.73
N LYS A 718 8.11 22.07 -5.57
CA LYS A 718 8.14 23.20 -6.50
C LYS A 718 7.31 22.91 -7.74
N THR A 719 6.30 23.75 -7.98
CA THR A 719 5.50 23.64 -9.20
C THR A 719 6.18 24.34 -10.37
N ASN A 720 6.04 23.77 -11.56
CA ASN A 720 6.61 24.25 -12.82
C ASN A 720 8.15 24.35 -12.86
N VAL A 721 8.84 23.77 -11.89
CA VAL A 721 10.29 23.62 -11.86
C VAL A 721 10.63 22.18 -12.24
N GLU A 722 11.60 22.02 -13.13
CA GLU A 722 12.12 20.71 -13.48
C GLU A 722 13.23 20.35 -12.49
N GLU A 723 13.12 19.21 -11.82
CA GLU A 723 14.07 18.73 -10.82
C GLU A 723 14.59 17.33 -11.19
N THR A 724 15.89 17.09 -11.00
CA THR A 724 16.49 15.76 -11.18
C THR A 724 16.08 14.87 -10.01
N VAL A 725 15.27 13.84 -10.28
CA VAL A 725 14.75 12.92 -9.25
C VAL A 725 15.54 11.62 -9.15
N SER A 726 16.24 11.22 -10.22
CA SER A 726 17.10 10.03 -10.20
C SER A 726 18.16 10.05 -11.29
N LYS A 727 19.26 9.36 -11.03
CA LYS A 727 20.31 9.04 -12.01
C LYS A 727 20.63 7.56 -11.93
N LEU A 728 20.83 6.92 -13.08
CA LEU A 728 21.11 5.50 -13.20
C LEU A 728 22.26 5.27 -14.18
N VAL A 729 23.34 4.66 -13.69
CA VAL A 729 24.41 4.16 -14.55
C VAL A 729 24.16 2.68 -14.84
N VAL A 730 24.02 2.34 -16.12
CA VAL A 730 23.89 0.97 -16.64
C VAL A 730 25.26 0.49 -17.12
N ASN A 731 25.73 -0.63 -16.57
CA ASN A 731 27.04 -1.22 -16.85
C ASN A 731 26.96 -2.51 -17.69
#